data_AF-A0A117UTY2-F1
#
_entry.id   AF-A0A117UTY2-F1
#
_cell.length_a   1.000
_cell.length_b   1.000
_cell.length_c   1.000
_cell.angle_alpha   90.00
_cell.angle_beta   90.00
_cell.angle_gamma   90.00
#
_symmetry.space_group_name_H-M   'P 1'
#
loop_
_entity.id
_entity.type
_entity.pdbx_description
1 polymer ?
#
loop_
_entity_poly.entity_id
_entity_poly.type
_entity_poly.pdbx_seq_one_letter_code
_entity_poly.pdbx_strand_id
1 'polypeptide(L)'
;MTGFRLADGGRIDRRTKRNFTFDGKARWGYAGDSLASALLAQGQMLFGRSFKYHRPRGILGAGVEEPNALVTVDRGPGRKTPNLRAPSVALHDGLAATSQNRFPTLKTDLIAVNNMLSAFFPAGFYNKTFMWPRAAWEKVYEPIIRRLAGLGDSPTTRDPDHYDATYAHCETLVVGAGPAGIAAALEAAASGGRVFLIDEQEEIGGGALSDPAQWAWLAEASAKLAAMDNVTVLPRTTAIGHYHQNFVVAAQRLTDHLPVDEAEGPREKLWRIRAGEVVLAMGAIERPLVFEGNDVPGVMLASAAKTFALRYGVAVGRKLVVMALHDSGWHDALALHKAGVNIAAIVDLRREIAPELAEAARDARIACYPGYAVTGVSGGQAVNGVTVALAGVGKGQKLECDAVLMAGGWTPTVHLWSHAKGTLRWDENWGAYVPDKTHENLRCVGACAGDWDFGSGLVRGLLPAPKPLHESKAFVDFQNDVKARDIGLAVQEGFRSIEHIKRYTTNGMATDQGKTSNLNGLQIASGVLHRPVTDIGLTTFRPPYTPQSFGAILGHHKEALFQPLRKTGIDDWADAHGAVYENVAQWRRARYFPQGSEDMDAAVARECRTVRSAVGIFDASTLGKIEVVGPDAAEFLNRMYTNPWKSLEPGRCRYGLLLGEHGFIIDDGVSARLAPDRFHLTTTTGGAARVLNMMEDYLQTEWADLDVWLTSTTEQWSVIAVQGPKARRVIAPLVEGIDLSPEAFPHMAVREGKICGVDTRLFRVSFTGELGFEVNVPAEYGRMVWEAIWAEGEKHGAAAYGTETMHVLRAEKGFIIVGQDTDGTVTPDDAGLGWAVGKKKPDFVGKRSLARPDIVAAGRKQLVGLLTDDPQAVLEEGAQIVADPNQPVPMTMIGHVTSSYHSATMGRSIAMALVAGGRDRMGETLHIPMPGKTISAKVVAPMFYDPEGSRLNG
;
A
#
# COMPACT_ATOMS: atom_id res chain seq x y z
N MET A 1 -47.23 -8.49 17.25
CA MET A 1 -46.07 -7.96 16.48
C MET A 1 -44.94 -8.99 16.50
N THR A 2 -44.36 -9.30 15.34
CA THR A 2 -43.31 -10.34 15.15
C THR A 2 -41.87 -9.84 15.33
N GLY A 3 -41.66 -8.55 15.61
CA GLY A 3 -40.33 -7.94 15.83
C GLY A 3 -39.87 -7.93 17.30
N PHE A 4 -38.63 -7.47 17.53
CA PHE A 4 -37.99 -7.37 18.85
C PHE A 4 -37.75 -5.93 19.34
N ARG A 5 -38.30 -4.91 18.67
CA ARG A 5 -38.23 -3.52 19.15
C ARG A 5 -38.96 -3.37 20.49
N LEU A 6 -38.30 -2.77 21.47
CA LEU A 6 -38.88 -2.39 22.76
C LEU A 6 -39.80 -1.17 22.60
N ALA A 7 -40.82 -1.08 23.45
CA ALA A 7 -41.83 -0.01 23.39
C ALA A 7 -41.20 1.38 23.58
N ASP A 8 -40.23 1.49 24.48
CA ASP A 8 -39.48 2.69 24.83
C ASP A 8 -37.96 2.41 24.89
N GLY A 9 -37.19 3.40 25.33
CA GLY A 9 -35.74 3.30 25.49
C GLY A 9 -34.92 3.43 24.19
N GLY A 10 -33.60 3.30 24.33
CA GLY A 10 -32.61 3.51 23.29
C GLY A 10 -32.20 4.98 23.10
N ARG A 11 -30.97 5.18 22.62
CA ARG A 11 -30.39 6.43 22.09
C ARG A 11 -30.65 6.53 20.58
N ILE A 12 -31.92 6.44 20.19
CA ILE A 12 -32.36 6.56 18.78
C ILE A 12 -33.45 7.61 18.66
N ASP A 13 -33.54 8.27 17.51
CA ASP A 13 -34.64 9.19 17.23
C ASP A 13 -35.84 8.43 16.64
N ARG A 14 -36.76 8.05 17.53
CA ARG A 14 -37.99 7.32 17.18
C ARG A 14 -38.98 8.14 16.33
N ARG A 15 -38.75 9.44 16.11
CA ARG A 15 -39.59 10.30 15.26
C ARG A 15 -39.17 10.25 13.80
N THR A 16 -37.89 9.96 13.54
CA THR A 16 -37.30 9.98 12.21
C THR A 16 -37.12 8.54 11.70
N LYS A 17 -38.07 8.10 10.86
CA LYS A 17 -38.01 6.79 10.21
C LYS A 17 -37.02 6.80 9.04
N ARG A 18 -36.25 5.72 8.88
CA ARG A 18 -35.36 5.47 7.73
C ARG A 18 -35.79 4.21 7.00
N ASN A 19 -35.88 4.27 5.68
CA ASN A 19 -36.22 3.15 4.80
C ASN A 19 -34.95 2.65 4.11
N PHE A 20 -34.84 1.33 4.00
CA PHE A 20 -33.66 0.69 3.40
C PHE A 20 -34.05 -0.65 2.77
N THR A 21 -33.11 -1.28 2.07
CA THR A 21 -33.29 -2.63 1.55
C THR A 21 -32.26 -3.59 2.12
N PHE A 22 -32.70 -4.81 2.43
CA PHE A 22 -31.83 -5.92 2.81
C PHE A 22 -32.21 -7.15 1.99
N ASP A 23 -31.24 -7.72 1.27
CA ASP A 23 -31.48 -8.84 0.34
C ASP A 23 -32.60 -8.55 -0.67
N GLY A 24 -32.68 -7.30 -1.16
CA GLY A 24 -33.72 -6.85 -2.10
C GLY A 24 -35.11 -6.65 -1.48
N LYS A 25 -35.28 -6.81 -0.16
CA LYS A 25 -36.56 -6.59 0.53
C LYS A 25 -36.57 -5.25 1.23
N ALA A 26 -37.68 -4.53 1.10
CA ALA A 26 -37.90 -3.29 1.85
C ALA A 26 -37.93 -3.55 3.36
N ARG A 27 -37.23 -2.68 4.09
CA ARG A 27 -37.06 -2.68 5.54
C ARG A 27 -37.12 -1.24 6.05
N TRP A 28 -37.28 -1.09 7.35
CA TRP A 28 -37.25 0.23 7.98
C TRP A 28 -36.60 0.20 9.38
N GLY A 29 -36.12 1.35 9.82
CA GLY A 29 -35.58 1.58 11.16
C GLY A 29 -35.75 3.04 11.56
N TYR A 30 -35.00 3.48 12.57
CA TYR A 30 -34.99 4.86 13.05
C TYR A 30 -33.61 5.50 12.89
N ALA A 31 -33.55 6.82 12.84
CA ALA A 31 -32.27 7.52 12.88
C ALA A 31 -31.53 7.17 14.19
N GLY A 32 -30.24 6.88 14.08
CA GLY A 32 -29.41 6.35 15.17
C GLY A 32 -29.40 4.82 15.29
N ASP A 33 -30.22 4.09 14.53
CA ASP A 33 -30.04 2.64 14.40
C ASP A 33 -28.76 2.32 13.61
N SER A 34 -28.15 1.18 13.94
CA SER A 34 -27.28 0.47 13.00
C SER A 34 -28.10 -0.45 12.11
N LEU A 35 -27.52 -0.93 11.00
CA LEU A 35 -28.16 -1.93 10.14
C LEU A 35 -28.54 -3.18 10.95
N ALA A 36 -27.67 -3.62 11.88
CA ALA A 36 -27.96 -4.76 12.75
C ALA A 36 -29.16 -4.50 13.68
N SER A 37 -29.22 -3.36 14.37
CA SER A 37 -30.31 -3.06 15.30
C SER A 37 -31.65 -2.94 14.58
N ALA A 38 -31.68 -2.30 13.40
CA ALA A 38 -32.89 -2.18 12.59
C ALA A 38 -33.40 -3.52 12.06
N LEU A 39 -32.49 -4.43 11.68
CA LEU A 39 -32.83 -5.78 11.24
C LEU A 39 -33.32 -6.66 12.39
N LEU A 40 -32.65 -6.63 13.55
CA LEU A 40 -33.08 -7.34 14.76
C LEU A 40 -34.45 -6.86 15.23
N ALA A 41 -34.70 -5.56 15.21
CA ALA A 41 -36.00 -4.97 15.56
C ALA A 41 -37.16 -5.56 14.75
N GLN A 42 -36.89 -6.03 13.53
CA GLN A 42 -37.85 -6.65 12.62
C GLN A 42 -37.80 -8.20 12.64
N GLY A 43 -37.08 -8.81 13.58
CA GLY A 43 -37.00 -10.26 13.78
C GLY A 43 -36.00 -10.98 12.86
N GLN A 44 -35.05 -10.27 12.25
CA GLN A 44 -34.01 -10.89 11.43
C GLN A 44 -32.92 -11.48 12.33
N MET A 45 -32.89 -12.82 12.47
CA MET A 45 -31.85 -13.52 13.26
C MET A 45 -30.69 -14.06 12.42
N LEU A 46 -30.90 -14.21 11.12
CA LEU A 46 -29.93 -14.81 10.21
C LEU A 46 -29.25 -13.72 9.37
N PHE A 47 -27.93 -13.61 9.42
CA PHE A 47 -27.19 -12.56 8.71
C PHE A 47 -26.27 -13.12 7.63
N GLY A 48 -25.84 -14.36 7.78
CA GLY A 48 -24.92 -14.99 6.85
C GLY A 48 -24.92 -16.51 6.96
N ARG A 49 -24.02 -17.11 6.20
CA ARG A 49 -23.73 -18.54 6.20
C ARG A 49 -22.23 -18.73 6.38
N SER A 50 -21.87 -19.72 7.18
CA SER A 50 -20.48 -19.93 7.57
C SER A 50 -19.60 -20.30 6.36
N PHE A 51 -18.35 -19.84 6.38
CA PHE A 51 -17.41 -19.90 5.25
C PHE A 51 -17.24 -21.31 4.65
N LYS A 52 -17.06 -22.34 5.49
CA LYS A 52 -16.73 -23.70 5.05
C LYS A 52 -17.95 -24.59 5.00
N TYR A 53 -18.80 -24.50 6.02
CA TYR A 53 -19.89 -25.44 6.23
C TYR A 53 -21.27 -24.91 5.81
N HIS A 54 -21.40 -23.63 5.43
CA HIS A 54 -22.67 -22.96 5.15
C HIS A 54 -23.71 -23.12 6.27
N ARG A 55 -23.23 -23.16 7.53
CA ARG A 55 -24.11 -23.21 8.70
C ARG A 55 -24.79 -21.85 8.88
N PRO A 56 -26.07 -21.80 9.30
CA PRO A 56 -26.75 -20.54 9.60
C PRO A 56 -25.98 -19.72 10.64
N ARG A 57 -25.71 -18.43 10.38
CA ARG A 57 -25.02 -17.54 11.32
C ARG A 57 -25.82 -16.28 11.65
N GLY A 58 -25.94 -15.99 12.94
CA GLY A 58 -26.50 -14.76 13.47
C GLY A 58 -25.43 -13.83 14.04
N ILE A 59 -25.86 -12.68 14.55
CA ILE A 59 -24.99 -11.72 15.26
C ILE A 59 -24.39 -12.37 16.51
N LEU A 60 -23.11 -12.11 16.78
CA LEU A 60 -22.39 -12.52 17.98
C LEU A 60 -22.06 -11.34 18.90
N GLY A 61 -21.57 -10.24 18.34
CA GLY A 61 -21.10 -9.01 19.00
C GLY A 61 -21.88 -7.77 18.55
N ALA A 62 -21.52 -6.61 19.08
CA ALA A 62 -22.16 -5.32 18.75
C ALA A 62 -21.20 -4.27 18.17
N GLY A 63 -19.90 -4.58 18.11
CA GLY A 63 -18.87 -3.70 17.58
C GLY A 63 -17.95 -4.37 16.56
N VAL A 64 -16.68 -3.98 16.60
CA VAL A 64 -15.62 -4.43 15.68
C VAL A 64 -15.20 -5.89 15.87
N GLU A 65 -15.61 -6.49 16.97
CA GLU A 65 -15.43 -7.90 17.30
C GLU A 65 -16.40 -8.84 16.57
N GLU A 66 -17.45 -8.32 15.92
CA GLU A 66 -18.46 -9.11 15.20
C GLU A 66 -17.83 -9.93 14.04
N PRO A 67 -17.92 -11.27 14.06
CA PRO A 67 -17.33 -12.14 13.05
C PRO A 67 -18.32 -12.71 12.01
N ASN A 68 -19.62 -12.69 12.29
CA ASN A 68 -20.64 -13.41 11.50
C ASN A 68 -21.47 -12.50 10.60
N ALA A 69 -21.97 -11.39 11.14
CA ALA A 69 -22.94 -10.51 10.49
C ALA A 69 -22.28 -9.55 9.50
N LEU A 70 -21.61 -10.13 8.50
CA LEU A 70 -20.95 -9.41 7.42
C LEU A 70 -21.92 -9.17 6.26
N VAL A 71 -21.95 -7.94 5.76
CA VAL A 71 -22.80 -7.48 4.68
C VAL A 71 -22.00 -6.77 3.60
N THR A 72 -22.54 -6.77 2.39
CA THR A 72 -22.12 -5.86 1.34
C THR A 72 -23.08 -4.68 1.31
N VAL A 73 -22.55 -3.46 1.38
CA VAL A 73 -23.30 -2.22 1.15
C VAL A 73 -23.04 -1.74 -0.28
N ASP A 74 -24.12 -1.48 -1.01
CA ASP A 74 -24.11 -0.97 -2.38
C ASP A 74 -24.63 0.47 -2.38
N ARG A 75 -23.78 1.41 -2.79
CA ARG A 75 -24.12 2.83 -2.97
C ARG A 75 -24.16 3.24 -4.45
N GLY A 76 -24.19 2.28 -5.37
CA GLY A 76 -24.21 2.50 -6.81
C GLY A 76 -22.91 2.09 -7.53
N PRO A 77 -22.78 2.41 -8.84
CA PRO A 77 -21.66 1.96 -9.68
C PRO A 77 -20.29 2.32 -9.09
N GLY A 78 -19.44 1.32 -8.90
CA GLY A 78 -18.09 1.49 -8.32
C GLY A 78 -18.07 1.65 -6.79
N ARG A 79 -19.22 1.91 -6.15
CA ARG A 79 -19.35 2.16 -4.71
C ARG A 79 -19.90 0.96 -3.94
N LYS A 80 -19.31 -0.22 -4.18
CA LYS A 80 -19.68 -1.46 -3.50
C LYS A 80 -18.62 -1.79 -2.45
N THR A 81 -19.02 -1.89 -1.18
CA THR A 81 -18.11 -2.24 -0.07
C THR A 81 -18.53 -3.57 0.55
N PRO A 82 -17.82 -4.67 0.29
CA PRO A 82 -18.11 -5.97 0.89
C PRO A 82 -17.55 -6.09 2.32
N ASN A 83 -17.99 -7.12 3.05
CA ASN A 83 -17.48 -7.51 4.36
C ASN A 83 -17.59 -6.45 5.46
N LEU A 84 -18.55 -5.53 5.36
CA LEU A 84 -18.85 -4.59 6.44
C LEU A 84 -19.60 -5.30 7.56
N ARG A 85 -19.30 -4.96 8.81
CA ARG A 85 -20.00 -5.50 9.98
C ARG A 85 -21.33 -4.78 10.16
N ALA A 86 -22.45 -5.50 10.09
CA ALA A 86 -23.77 -4.90 10.23
C ALA A 86 -23.95 -4.04 11.50
N PRO A 87 -23.36 -4.37 12.67
CA PRO A 87 -23.43 -3.49 13.85
C PRO A 87 -22.70 -2.15 13.70
N SER A 88 -21.71 -2.06 12.79
CA SER A 88 -20.90 -0.86 12.54
C SER A 88 -21.34 -0.05 11.32
N VAL A 89 -22.43 -0.46 10.66
CA VAL A 89 -23.02 0.25 9.52
C VAL A 89 -24.15 1.13 10.04
N ALA A 90 -23.95 2.44 10.03
CA ALA A 90 -24.95 3.43 10.38
C ALA A 90 -26.13 3.35 9.41
N LEU A 91 -27.36 3.40 9.91
CA LEU A 91 -28.55 3.38 9.06
C LEU A 91 -28.82 4.78 8.49
N HIS A 92 -28.89 4.88 7.16
CA HIS A 92 -29.37 6.05 6.46
C HIS A 92 -30.50 5.69 5.48
N ASP A 93 -31.24 6.69 5.01
CA ASP A 93 -32.31 6.47 4.05
C ASP A 93 -31.74 5.98 2.71
N GLY A 94 -32.44 5.06 2.05
CA GLY A 94 -32.01 4.48 0.77
C GLY A 94 -30.87 3.46 0.86
N LEU A 95 -30.37 3.13 2.06
CA LEU A 95 -29.30 2.13 2.23
C LEU A 95 -29.68 0.81 1.56
N ALA A 96 -28.76 0.24 0.76
CA ALA A 96 -28.93 -1.06 0.14
C ALA A 96 -27.85 -2.03 0.65
N ALA A 97 -28.28 -3.06 1.37
CA ALA A 97 -27.39 -4.08 1.92
C ALA A 97 -27.77 -5.48 1.45
N THR A 98 -26.76 -6.33 1.31
CA THR A 98 -26.93 -7.74 0.96
C THR A 98 -26.11 -8.62 1.89
N SER A 99 -26.69 -9.73 2.30
CA SER A 99 -26.00 -10.76 3.07
C SER A 99 -25.06 -11.58 2.21
N GLN A 100 -24.01 -12.11 2.85
CA GLN A 100 -22.89 -12.77 2.18
C GLN A 100 -22.93 -14.30 2.26
N ASN A 101 -22.18 -14.94 1.35
CA ASN A 101 -21.94 -16.39 1.31
C ASN A 101 -23.20 -17.29 1.27
N ARG A 102 -24.25 -16.87 0.58
CA ARG A 102 -25.55 -17.58 0.50
C ARG A 102 -25.91 -18.00 -0.91
N PHE A 103 -26.60 -19.14 -1.07
CA PHE A 103 -27.21 -19.49 -2.36
C PHE A 103 -28.44 -20.43 -2.28
N PRO A 104 -29.62 -20.08 -2.83
CA PRO A 104 -29.98 -18.76 -3.37
C PRO A 104 -30.32 -17.72 -2.29
N THR A 105 -30.76 -18.14 -1.09
CA THR A 105 -31.14 -17.22 -0.01
C THR A 105 -30.58 -17.67 1.34
N LEU A 106 -30.59 -16.78 2.32
CA LEU A 106 -30.20 -17.12 3.68
C LEU A 106 -31.02 -18.27 4.25
N LYS A 107 -32.34 -18.32 4.02
CA LYS A 107 -33.21 -19.37 4.59
C LYS A 107 -33.10 -20.70 3.85
N THR A 108 -33.03 -20.64 2.52
CA THR A 108 -32.92 -21.82 1.66
C THR A 108 -31.56 -21.80 0.99
N ASP A 109 -30.55 -22.37 1.67
CA ASP A 109 -29.19 -22.49 1.15
C ASP A 109 -28.93 -23.93 0.67
N LEU A 110 -28.65 -24.10 -0.62
CA LEU A 110 -28.41 -25.40 -1.25
C LEU A 110 -27.02 -25.96 -0.92
N ILE A 111 -26.05 -25.10 -0.61
CA ILE A 111 -24.68 -25.48 -0.26
C ILE A 111 -24.59 -25.98 1.20
N ALA A 112 -25.65 -25.77 2.00
CA ALA A 112 -25.77 -26.32 3.35
C ALA A 112 -25.61 -27.86 3.43
N VAL A 113 -25.71 -28.59 2.31
CA VAL A 113 -25.35 -30.01 2.21
C VAL A 113 -23.91 -30.28 2.66
N ASN A 114 -22.99 -29.32 2.51
CA ASN A 114 -21.59 -29.43 2.96
C ASN A 114 -21.49 -29.71 4.47
N ASN A 115 -22.43 -29.22 5.27
CA ASN A 115 -22.48 -29.48 6.70
C ASN A 115 -22.69 -30.99 7.01
N MET A 116 -23.43 -31.72 6.17
CA MET A 116 -23.60 -33.18 6.30
C MET A 116 -22.29 -33.94 6.04
N LEU A 117 -21.42 -33.38 5.19
CA LEU A 117 -20.11 -33.93 4.84
C LEU A 117 -18.97 -33.38 5.72
N SER A 118 -19.28 -32.63 6.78
CA SER A 118 -18.28 -31.92 7.59
C SER A 118 -17.21 -32.80 8.24
N ALA A 119 -17.44 -34.10 8.39
CA ALA A 119 -16.44 -35.07 8.86
C ALA A 119 -15.30 -35.30 7.85
N PHE A 120 -15.56 -35.12 6.55
CA PHE A 120 -14.56 -35.26 5.48
C PHE A 120 -13.75 -34.00 5.23
N PHE A 121 -14.08 -32.90 5.92
CA PHE A 121 -13.37 -31.62 5.79
C PHE A 121 -12.75 -31.19 7.13
N PRO A 122 -11.77 -31.93 7.69
CA PRO A 122 -11.03 -31.48 8.87
C PRO A 122 -10.21 -30.21 8.58
N ALA A 123 -9.65 -29.58 9.61
CA ALA A 123 -8.60 -28.58 9.43
C ALA A 123 -7.44 -29.16 8.61
N GLY A 124 -6.79 -28.33 7.78
CA GLY A 124 -5.71 -28.77 6.90
C GLY A 124 -6.11 -29.65 5.69
N PHE A 125 -7.37 -30.07 5.54
CA PHE A 125 -7.83 -30.92 4.43
C PHE A 125 -7.43 -30.40 3.05
N TYR A 126 -7.61 -29.10 2.80
CA TYR A 126 -7.31 -28.49 1.49
C TYR A 126 -5.85 -28.67 1.08
N ASN A 127 -4.93 -28.51 2.04
CA ASN A 127 -3.49 -28.64 1.82
C ASN A 127 -3.07 -30.09 1.54
N LYS A 128 -3.83 -31.08 2.05
CA LYS A 128 -3.52 -32.50 1.87
C LYS A 128 -4.12 -33.08 0.59
N THR A 129 -5.29 -32.58 0.18
CA THR A 129 -6.08 -33.22 -0.89
C THR A 129 -5.98 -32.52 -2.24
N PHE A 130 -5.90 -31.17 -2.29
CA PHE A 130 -6.03 -30.43 -3.55
C PHE A 130 -4.71 -29.92 -4.14
N MET A 131 -3.57 -30.15 -3.50
CA MET A 131 -2.27 -29.72 -4.02
C MET A 131 -1.71 -30.63 -5.13
N TRP A 132 -2.36 -31.77 -5.39
CA TRP A 132 -1.95 -32.72 -6.43
C TRP A 132 -3.15 -33.25 -7.23
N PRO A 133 -3.04 -33.40 -8.57
CA PRO A 133 -1.94 -32.94 -9.42
C PRO A 133 -1.97 -31.43 -9.62
N ARG A 134 -0.79 -30.79 -9.81
CA ARG A 134 -0.65 -29.32 -9.92
C ARG A 134 -1.59 -28.69 -10.96
N ALA A 135 -1.76 -29.32 -12.11
CA ALA A 135 -2.64 -28.82 -13.17
C ALA A 135 -4.13 -28.80 -12.76
N ALA A 136 -4.55 -29.70 -11.88
CA ALA A 136 -5.93 -29.74 -11.38
C ALA A 136 -6.20 -28.62 -10.36
N TRP A 137 -5.18 -28.19 -9.60
CA TRP A 137 -5.30 -27.01 -8.73
C TRP A 137 -5.69 -25.77 -9.54
N GLU A 138 -4.88 -25.40 -10.53
CA GLU A 138 -5.07 -24.17 -11.32
C GLU A 138 -6.36 -24.22 -12.17
N LYS A 139 -6.69 -25.37 -12.75
CA LYS A 139 -7.78 -25.48 -13.74
C LYS A 139 -9.13 -25.90 -13.17
N VAL A 140 -9.17 -26.57 -12.01
CA VAL A 140 -10.39 -27.21 -11.48
C VAL A 140 -10.65 -26.80 -10.03
N TYR A 141 -9.72 -27.07 -9.11
CA TYR A 141 -9.97 -26.89 -7.68
C TYR A 141 -10.02 -25.40 -7.30
N GLU A 142 -9.04 -24.60 -7.72
CA GLU A 142 -8.97 -23.19 -7.36
C GLU A 142 -10.19 -22.38 -7.86
N PRO A 143 -10.63 -22.48 -9.13
CA PRO A 143 -11.80 -21.72 -9.59
C PRO A 143 -13.09 -22.07 -8.83
N ILE A 144 -13.30 -23.37 -8.53
CA ILE A 144 -14.48 -23.84 -7.80
C ILE A 144 -14.42 -23.39 -6.34
N ILE A 145 -13.26 -23.57 -5.67
CA ILE A 145 -13.07 -23.17 -4.28
C ILE A 145 -13.23 -21.65 -4.14
N ARG A 146 -12.64 -20.83 -5.03
CA ARG A 146 -12.81 -19.37 -4.98
C ARG A 146 -14.27 -18.95 -5.09
N ARG A 147 -15.05 -19.61 -5.94
CA ARG A 147 -16.48 -19.32 -6.11
C ARG A 147 -17.31 -19.74 -4.90
N LEU A 148 -16.95 -20.83 -4.22
CA LEU A 148 -17.70 -21.38 -3.09
C LEU A 148 -17.25 -20.80 -1.73
N ALA A 149 -16.01 -20.34 -1.62
CA ALA A 149 -15.41 -19.88 -0.36
C ALA A 149 -15.30 -18.34 -0.27
N GLY A 150 -15.60 -17.59 -1.34
CA GLY A 150 -15.63 -16.13 -1.28
C GLY A 150 -16.73 -15.60 -0.35
N LEU A 151 -16.43 -14.55 0.45
CA LEU A 151 -17.45 -13.88 1.27
C LEU A 151 -18.24 -12.84 0.46
N GLY A 152 -17.63 -11.68 0.20
CA GLY A 152 -18.23 -10.60 -0.60
C GLY A 152 -17.36 -10.20 -1.78
N ASP A 153 -18.01 -9.77 -2.87
CA ASP A 153 -17.37 -9.42 -4.13
C ASP A 153 -16.88 -7.97 -4.15
N SER A 154 -15.66 -7.79 -4.65
CA SER A 154 -15.12 -6.47 -5.03
C SER A 154 -15.90 -5.88 -6.21
N PRO A 155 -16.07 -4.54 -6.28
CA PRO A 155 -16.48 -3.90 -7.53
C PRO A 155 -15.46 -4.13 -8.64
N THR A 156 -15.92 -4.21 -9.88
CA THR A 156 -15.09 -4.28 -11.10
C THR A 156 -14.98 -2.94 -11.83
N THR A 157 -15.86 -2.01 -11.49
CA THR A 157 -15.81 -0.62 -11.98
C THR A 157 -14.97 0.23 -11.04
N ARG A 158 -14.39 1.30 -11.59
CA ARG A 158 -13.59 2.26 -10.83
C ARG A 158 -14.40 2.89 -9.70
N ASP A 159 -13.78 3.01 -8.53
CA ASP A 159 -14.34 3.76 -7.41
C ASP A 159 -14.34 5.28 -7.73
N PRO A 160 -15.52 5.92 -7.79
CA PRO A 160 -15.64 7.36 -8.06
C PRO A 160 -15.44 8.24 -6.83
N ASP A 161 -15.29 7.69 -5.62
CA ASP A 161 -15.19 8.49 -4.40
C ASP A 161 -13.84 9.23 -4.27
N HIS A 162 -13.89 10.32 -3.50
CA HIS A 162 -12.73 11.11 -3.13
C HIS A 162 -12.22 10.70 -1.75
N TYR A 163 -10.91 10.74 -1.57
CA TYR A 163 -10.23 10.37 -0.33
C TYR A 163 -9.24 11.46 0.03
N ASP A 164 -9.10 11.71 1.32
CA ASP A 164 -8.26 12.79 1.87
C ASP A 164 -7.17 12.19 2.79
N ALA A 165 -6.05 12.90 2.96
CA ALA A 165 -5.01 12.54 3.90
C ALA A 165 -4.36 13.79 4.50
N THR A 166 -4.11 13.77 5.81
CA THR A 166 -3.52 14.90 6.52
C THR A 166 -2.51 14.47 7.58
N TYR A 167 -1.64 15.40 7.96
CA TYR A 167 -0.67 15.26 9.05
C TYR A 167 -1.09 16.18 10.20
N ALA A 168 -1.03 15.67 11.44
CA ALA A 168 -1.37 16.44 12.63
C ALA A 168 -0.31 16.24 13.72
N HIS A 169 -0.17 17.25 14.58
CA HIS A 169 0.63 17.19 15.79
C HIS A 169 -0.21 17.58 17.00
N CYS A 170 -0.03 16.88 18.10
CA CYS A 170 -0.68 17.19 19.37
C CYS A 170 0.24 16.87 20.55
N GLU A 171 -0.04 17.49 21.68
CA GLU A 171 0.66 17.20 22.93
C GLU A 171 0.16 15.86 23.49
N THR A 172 -1.15 15.60 23.45
CA THR A 172 -1.74 14.32 23.88
C THR A 172 -2.73 13.78 22.85
N LEU A 173 -2.55 12.52 22.45
CA LEU A 173 -3.54 11.76 21.67
C LEU A 173 -4.20 10.72 22.57
N VAL A 174 -5.51 10.82 22.75
CA VAL A 174 -6.34 9.84 23.45
C VAL A 174 -7.08 8.95 22.43
N VAL A 175 -6.88 7.64 22.52
CA VAL A 175 -7.49 6.65 21.62
C VAL A 175 -8.55 5.84 22.36
N GLY A 176 -9.80 6.03 21.98
CA GLY A 176 -10.99 5.47 22.64
C GLY A 176 -11.64 6.53 23.53
N ALA A 177 -12.93 6.77 23.32
CA ALA A 177 -13.72 7.78 24.02
C ALA A 177 -14.79 7.16 24.92
N GLY A 178 -14.46 6.03 25.56
CA GLY A 178 -15.21 5.56 26.74
C GLY A 178 -14.98 6.43 27.97
N PRO A 179 -15.57 6.09 29.13
CA PRO A 179 -15.42 6.90 30.35
C PRO A 179 -13.97 7.23 30.72
N ALA A 180 -13.07 6.25 30.64
CA ALA A 180 -11.64 6.46 30.92
C ALA A 180 -10.96 7.41 29.92
N GLY A 181 -11.31 7.32 28.64
CA GLY A 181 -10.74 8.19 27.60
C GLY A 181 -11.26 9.62 27.66
N ILE A 182 -12.56 9.80 27.92
CA ILE A 182 -13.15 11.13 28.16
C ILE A 182 -12.50 11.79 29.37
N ALA A 183 -12.32 11.04 30.47
CA ALA A 183 -11.62 11.55 31.66
C ALA A 183 -10.18 11.95 31.35
N ALA A 184 -9.42 11.10 30.65
CA ALA A 184 -8.04 11.39 30.26
C ALA A 184 -7.94 12.60 29.32
N ALA A 185 -8.88 12.77 28.38
CA ALA A 185 -8.92 13.92 27.50
C ALA A 185 -9.22 15.22 28.25
N LEU A 186 -10.16 15.19 29.20
CA LEU A 186 -10.47 16.35 30.06
C LEU A 186 -9.29 16.72 30.96
N GLU A 187 -8.60 15.74 31.53
CA GLU A 187 -7.38 15.92 32.33
C GLU A 187 -6.26 16.56 31.50
N ALA A 188 -5.96 15.97 30.33
CA ALA A 188 -4.94 16.48 29.42
C ALA A 188 -5.29 17.89 28.92
N ALA A 189 -6.54 18.16 28.58
CA ALA A 189 -6.98 19.46 28.08
C ALA A 189 -6.85 20.56 29.14
N ALA A 190 -7.07 20.23 30.42
CA ALA A 190 -6.91 21.17 31.53
C ALA A 190 -5.46 21.67 31.70
N SER A 191 -4.47 20.94 31.18
CA SER A 191 -3.07 21.37 31.16
C SER A 191 -2.73 22.38 30.05
N GLY A 192 -3.66 22.67 29.15
CA GLY A 192 -3.51 23.66 28.06
C GLY A 192 -2.85 23.15 26.77
N GLY A 193 -2.40 21.89 26.71
CA GLY A 193 -1.88 21.28 25.49
C GLY A 193 -2.98 20.98 24.46
N ARG A 194 -2.62 20.82 23.18
CA ARG A 194 -3.55 20.35 22.14
C ARG A 194 -3.81 18.87 22.33
N VAL A 195 -5.08 18.52 22.45
CA VAL A 195 -5.55 17.17 22.69
C VAL A 195 -6.36 16.67 21.51
N PHE A 196 -6.05 15.48 21.03
CA PHE A 196 -6.91 14.76 20.09
C PHE A 196 -7.60 13.63 20.84
N LEU A 197 -8.93 13.58 20.80
CA LEU A 197 -9.71 12.45 21.29
C LEU A 197 -10.37 11.76 20.10
N ILE A 198 -9.93 10.53 19.80
CA ILE A 198 -10.43 9.77 18.64
C ILE A 198 -11.17 8.51 19.08
N ASP A 199 -12.28 8.20 18.42
CA ASP A 199 -13.07 7.00 18.70
C ASP A 199 -13.69 6.44 17.43
N GLU A 200 -13.75 5.12 17.30
CA GLU A 200 -14.25 4.45 16.10
C GLU A 200 -15.78 4.50 15.96
N GLN A 201 -16.52 4.73 17.06
CA GLN A 201 -17.97 4.77 17.08
C GLN A 201 -18.54 6.08 16.54
N GLU A 202 -19.86 6.08 16.32
CA GLU A 202 -20.59 7.22 15.75
C GLU A 202 -20.61 8.47 16.63
N GLU A 203 -20.60 8.26 17.95
CA GLU A 203 -20.56 9.28 19.00
C GLU A 203 -19.59 8.82 20.09
N ILE A 204 -19.04 9.76 20.86
CA ILE A 204 -18.21 9.43 22.02
C ILE A 204 -19.06 8.86 23.16
N GLY A 205 -18.46 8.05 24.03
CA GLY A 205 -19.08 7.49 25.23
C GLY A 205 -18.74 6.02 25.48
N GLY A 206 -18.29 5.27 24.47
CA GLY A 206 -17.92 3.87 24.60
C GLY A 206 -19.01 3.05 25.30
N GLY A 207 -18.65 2.34 26.39
CA GLY A 207 -19.61 1.56 27.18
C GLY A 207 -20.74 2.35 27.83
N ALA A 208 -20.56 3.66 28.10
CA ALA A 208 -21.60 4.52 28.69
C ALA A 208 -22.82 4.68 27.76
N LEU A 209 -22.65 4.47 26.44
CA LEU A 209 -23.75 4.51 25.48
C LEU A 209 -24.77 3.40 25.72
N SER A 210 -24.33 2.29 26.33
CA SER A 210 -25.16 1.14 26.70
C SER A 210 -25.56 1.16 28.18
N ASP A 211 -25.42 2.28 28.87
CA ASP A 211 -25.84 2.47 30.27
C ASP A 211 -26.65 3.77 30.44
N PRO A 212 -28.00 3.69 30.48
CA PRO A 212 -28.86 4.85 30.64
C PRO A 212 -28.55 5.71 31.88
N ALA A 213 -27.98 5.13 32.94
CA ALA A 213 -27.62 5.88 34.14
C ALA A 213 -26.46 6.87 33.90
N GLN A 214 -25.63 6.62 32.88
CA GLN A 214 -24.46 7.44 32.56
C GLN A 214 -24.74 8.51 31.49
N TRP A 215 -25.92 8.52 30.87
CA TRP A 215 -26.20 9.43 29.75
C TRP A 215 -26.18 10.91 30.14
N ALA A 216 -26.60 11.25 31.37
CA ALA A 216 -26.54 12.63 31.86
C ALA A 216 -25.09 13.12 31.98
N TRP A 217 -24.24 12.32 32.63
CA TRP A 217 -22.80 12.58 32.73
C TRP A 217 -22.13 12.67 31.35
N LEU A 218 -22.46 11.76 30.45
CA LEU A 218 -21.88 11.73 29.11
C LEU A 218 -22.23 13.00 28.32
N ALA A 219 -23.47 13.48 28.41
CA ALA A 219 -23.90 14.71 27.77
C ALA A 219 -23.12 15.92 28.31
N GLU A 220 -22.95 16.02 29.63
CA GLU A 220 -22.17 17.08 30.27
C GLU A 220 -20.69 17.03 29.86
N ALA A 221 -20.07 15.85 29.92
CA ALA A 221 -18.66 15.68 29.57
C ALA A 221 -18.39 15.96 28.08
N SER A 222 -19.31 15.55 27.20
CA SER A 222 -19.22 15.83 25.75
C SER A 222 -19.33 17.33 25.46
N ALA A 223 -20.27 18.03 26.12
CA ALA A 223 -20.41 19.47 25.98
C ALA A 223 -19.16 20.21 26.48
N LYS A 224 -18.56 19.75 27.58
CA LYS A 224 -17.31 20.33 28.11
C LYS A 224 -16.14 20.16 27.14
N LEU A 225 -15.94 18.98 26.56
CA LEU A 225 -14.90 18.75 25.55
C LEU A 225 -15.12 19.61 24.30
N ALA A 226 -16.36 19.73 23.84
CA ALA A 226 -16.71 20.54 22.66
C ALA A 226 -16.48 22.05 22.87
N ALA A 227 -16.51 22.52 24.13
CA ALA A 227 -16.28 23.92 24.49
C ALA A 227 -14.79 24.27 24.69
N MET A 228 -13.86 23.30 24.59
CA MET A 228 -12.43 23.50 24.78
C MET A 228 -11.71 23.72 23.44
N ASP A 229 -11.18 24.92 23.21
CA ASP A 229 -10.51 25.29 21.95
C ASP A 229 -9.25 24.46 21.63
N ASN A 230 -8.64 23.86 22.64
CA ASN A 230 -7.46 23.01 22.52
C ASN A 230 -7.80 21.51 22.32
N VAL A 231 -9.08 21.14 22.22
CA VAL A 231 -9.50 19.74 22.06
C VAL A 231 -10.12 19.52 20.69
N THR A 232 -9.59 18.53 19.96
CA THR A 232 -10.18 18.03 18.72
C THR A 232 -10.79 16.65 18.97
N VAL A 233 -12.13 16.56 18.90
CA VAL A 233 -12.86 15.29 19.04
C VAL A 233 -13.19 14.73 17.65
N LEU A 234 -12.72 13.53 17.34
CA LEU A 234 -12.94 12.86 16.07
C LEU A 234 -13.69 11.52 16.29
N PRO A 235 -15.04 11.51 16.28
CA PRO A 235 -15.78 10.26 16.20
C PRO A 235 -15.58 9.61 14.82
N ARG A 236 -16.05 8.36 14.66
CA ARG A 236 -15.92 7.55 13.44
C ARG A 236 -14.48 7.43 12.94
N THR A 237 -13.51 7.55 13.85
CA THR A 237 -12.08 7.60 13.59
C THR A 237 -11.38 6.45 14.29
N THR A 238 -10.98 5.45 13.53
CA THR A 238 -10.27 4.29 14.06
C THR A 238 -8.77 4.57 14.01
N ALA A 239 -8.08 4.47 15.15
CA ALA A 239 -6.62 4.33 15.15
C ALA A 239 -6.25 2.95 14.59
N ILE A 240 -5.66 2.93 13.40
CA ILE A 240 -5.39 1.69 12.66
C ILE A 240 -4.00 1.13 12.98
N GLY A 241 -3.03 1.97 13.34
CA GLY A 241 -1.69 1.53 13.69
C GLY A 241 -0.91 2.52 14.54
N HIS A 242 -0.06 1.99 15.41
CA HIS A 242 0.90 2.74 16.21
C HIS A 242 2.32 2.40 15.74
N TYR A 243 3.10 3.41 15.37
CA TYR A 243 4.47 3.31 14.89
C TYR A 243 5.41 4.19 15.73
N HIS A 244 6.71 4.07 15.45
CA HIS A 244 7.78 4.70 16.24
C HIS A 244 7.58 6.19 16.53
N GLN A 245 8.04 6.58 17.72
CA GLN A 245 8.04 7.93 18.26
C GLN A 245 6.62 8.51 18.34
N ASN A 246 5.67 7.74 18.88
CA ASN A 246 4.26 8.13 19.02
C ASN A 246 3.63 8.60 17.70
N PHE A 247 3.92 7.89 16.60
CA PHE A 247 3.24 8.11 15.32
C PHE A 247 2.03 7.20 15.20
N VAL A 248 0.84 7.77 15.29
CA VAL A 248 -0.41 7.02 15.14
C VAL A 248 -1.06 7.35 13.80
N VAL A 249 -1.38 6.30 13.04
CA VAL A 249 -2.19 6.45 11.83
C VAL A 249 -3.63 6.10 12.19
N ALA A 250 -4.57 6.96 11.79
CA ALA A 250 -5.99 6.77 11.99
C ALA A 250 -6.79 6.99 10.70
N ALA A 251 -7.92 6.33 10.56
CA ALA A 251 -8.83 6.48 9.43
C ALA A 251 -10.18 6.98 9.92
N GLN A 252 -10.59 8.15 9.43
CA GLN A 252 -11.86 8.78 9.74
C GLN A 252 -12.85 8.57 8.59
N ARG A 253 -14.03 8.05 8.94
CA ARG A 253 -15.15 7.92 8.00
C ARG A 253 -15.99 9.20 8.03
N LEU A 254 -16.02 9.93 6.91
CA LEU A 254 -16.61 11.27 6.83
C LEU A 254 -18.01 11.24 6.22
N THR A 255 -18.21 10.59 5.07
CA THR A 255 -19.52 10.57 4.39
C THR A 255 -20.08 9.16 4.18
N ASP A 256 -19.41 8.12 4.68
CA ASP A 256 -19.84 6.72 4.54
C ASP A 256 -21.20 6.39 5.17
N HIS A 257 -21.64 7.23 6.10
CA HIS A 257 -22.90 7.08 6.81
C HIS A 257 -24.03 7.92 6.18
N LEU A 258 -23.77 8.59 5.06
CA LEU A 258 -24.73 9.45 4.36
C LEU A 258 -25.19 8.82 3.04
N PRO A 259 -26.41 9.14 2.59
CA PRO A 259 -26.82 8.92 1.20
C PRO A 259 -25.85 9.58 0.21
N VAL A 260 -25.68 8.99 -0.97
CA VAL A 260 -24.70 9.49 -1.97
C VAL A 260 -25.03 10.90 -2.47
N ASP A 261 -26.31 11.22 -2.56
CA ASP A 261 -26.83 12.54 -2.94
C ASP A 261 -26.66 13.60 -1.85
N GLU A 262 -26.47 13.20 -0.60
CA GLU A 262 -26.17 14.08 0.53
C GLU A 262 -24.67 14.14 0.87
N ALA A 263 -23.85 13.28 0.26
CA ALA A 263 -22.43 13.15 0.57
C ALA A 263 -21.58 14.20 -0.19
N GLU A 264 -21.14 15.23 0.52
CA GLU A 264 -20.18 16.22 0.00
C GLU A 264 -18.76 16.00 0.53
N GLY A 265 -17.76 16.16 -0.34
CA GLY A 265 -16.34 16.07 0.03
C GLY A 265 -15.81 14.63 0.09
N PRO A 266 -14.69 14.40 0.82
CA PRO A 266 -14.05 13.09 0.85
C PRO A 266 -14.87 12.06 1.64
N ARG A 267 -14.89 10.83 1.14
CA ARG A 267 -15.51 9.66 1.77
C ARG A 267 -14.85 9.32 3.11
N GLU A 268 -13.52 9.24 3.08
CA GLU A 268 -12.68 8.90 4.23
C GLU A 268 -11.42 9.78 4.23
N LYS A 269 -10.88 10.00 5.42
CA LYS A 269 -9.65 10.77 5.65
C LYS A 269 -8.63 9.96 6.44
N LEU A 270 -7.41 9.88 5.94
CA LEU A 270 -6.28 9.28 6.64
C LEU A 270 -5.54 10.34 7.46
N TRP A 271 -5.45 10.12 8.76
CA TRP A 271 -4.73 10.95 9.71
C TRP A 271 -3.37 10.33 10.01
N ARG A 272 -2.32 11.15 9.95
CA ARG A 272 -0.95 10.81 10.38
C ARG A 272 -0.59 11.72 11.55
N ILE A 273 -0.79 11.22 12.76
CA ILE A 273 -0.74 12.01 14.00
C ILE A 273 0.57 11.73 14.71
N ARG A 274 1.37 12.77 14.96
CA ARG A 274 2.54 12.72 15.85
C ARG A 274 2.15 13.30 17.20
N ALA A 275 2.22 12.50 18.26
CA ALA A 275 1.82 12.93 19.59
C ALA A 275 3.01 13.03 20.56
N GLY A 276 2.99 13.99 21.48
CA GLY A 276 3.94 14.03 22.60
C GLY A 276 3.72 12.86 23.57
N GLU A 277 2.47 12.58 23.90
CA GLU A 277 2.00 11.43 24.68
C GLU A 277 0.83 10.74 23.94
N VAL A 278 0.77 9.41 24.03
CA VAL A 278 -0.41 8.64 23.61
C VAL A 278 -1.06 7.99 24.84
N VAL A 279 -2.37 8.20 25.02
CA VAL A 279 -3.19 7.54 26.04
C VAL A 279 -4.13 6.56 25.36
N LEU A 280 -3.95 5.26 25.59
CA LEU A 280 -4.84 4.22 25.09
C LEU A 280 -5.96 3.97 26.09
N ALA A 281 -7.20 4.15 25.67
CA ALA A 281 -8.42 3.90 26.42
C ALA A 281 -9.36 2.96 25.64
N MET A 282 -8.79 1.91 25.04
CA MET A 282 -9.42 1.06 24.02
C MET A 282 -10.44 0.03 24.55
N GLY A 283 -10.75 0.07 25.85
CA GLY A 283 -11.70 -0.85 26.48
C GLY A 283 -11.25 -2.33 26.48
N ALA A 284 -12.23 -3.22 26.63
CA ALA A 284 -12.06 -4.67 26.59
C ALA A 284 -13.22 -5.31 25.82
N ILE A 285 -12.98 -6.46 25.20
CA ILE A 285 -13.96 -7.22 24.41
C ILE A 285 -14.43 -8.44 25.22
N GLU A 286 -15.74 -8.66 25.30
CA GLU A 286 -16.29 -9.84 26.00
C GLU A 286 -15.94 -11.14 25.25
N ARG A 287 -15.60 -12.18 26.01
CA ARG A 287 -15.19 -13.48 25.49
C ARG A 287 -16.40 -14.37 25.23
N PRO A 288 -16.53 -14.94 24.02
CA PRO A 288 -17.50 -16.00 23.78
C PRO A 288 -17.17 -17.25 24.60
N LEU A 289 -18.17 -18.08 24.83
CA LEU A 289 -18.00 -19.40 25.43
C LEU A 289 -18.02 -20.49 24.36
N VAL A 290 -17.21 -21.52 24.56
CA VAL A 290 -17.05 -22.62 23.62
C VAL A 290 -17.81 -23.84 24.12
N PHE A 291 -18.91 -24.20 23.45
CA PHE A 291 -19.77 -25.34 23.79
C PHE A 291 -20.58 -25.82 22.57
N GLU A 292 -21.24 -26.97 22.68
CA GLU A 292 -21.98 -27.57 21.56
C GLU A 292 -23.15 -26.68 21.08
N GLY A 293 -23.11 -26.26 19.81
CA GLY A 293 -24.16 -25.44 19.20
C GLY A 293 -24.04 -23.95 19.51
N ASN A 294 -22.87 -23.48 19.95
CA ASN A 294 -22.62 -22.06 20.22
C ASN A 294 -22.63 -21.16 18.98
N ASP A 295 -22.78 -21.72 17.77
CA ASP A 295 -22.88 -20.97 16.51
C ASP A 295 -24.31 -20.78 16.00
N VAL A 296 -25.31 -21.37 16.69
CA VAL A 296 -26.72 -21.30 16.29
C VAL A 296 -27.21 -19.83 16.36
N PRO A 297 -27.91 -19.30 15.34
CA PRO A 297 -28.40 -17.91 15.39
C PRO A 297 -29.29 -17.65 16.61
N GLY A 298 -28.98 -16.61 17.37
CA GLY A 298 -29.59 -16.33 18.68
C GLY A 298 -28.68 -16.67 19.87
N VAL A 299 -27.57 -17.37 19.64
CA VAL A 299 -26.45 -17.41 20.58
C VAL A 299 -25.55 -16.19 20.34
N MET A 300 -25.34 -15.36 21.36
CA MET A 300 -24.54 -14.13 21.26
C MET A 300 -23.91 -13.72 22.58
N LEU A 301 -23.06 -12.70 22.57
CA LEU A 301 -22.47 -12.11 23.78
C LEU A 301 -23.53 -11.38 24.62
N ALA A 302 -23.41 -11.48 25.95
CA ALA A 302 -24.34 -10.80 26.87
C ALA A 302 -24.24 -9.28 26.76
N SER A 303 -23.02 -8.75 26.64
CA SER A 303 -22.74 -7.33 26.42
C SER A 303 -23.31 -6.79 25.11
N ALA A 304 -23.35 -7.63 24.05
CA ALA A 304 -23.96 -7.28 22.78
C ALA A 304 -25.49 -7.17 22.91
N ALA A 305 -26.12 -8.14 23.57
CA ALA A 305 -27.56 -8.10 23.84
C ALA A 305 -27.96 -6.88 24.68
N LYS A 306 -27.17 -6.56 25.72
CA LYS A 306 -27.34 -5.34 26.51
C LYS A 306 -27.21 -4.08 25.66
N THR A 307 -26.23 -4.03 24.76
CA THR A 307 -26.06 -2.90 23.83
C THR A 307 -27.27 -2.74 22.93
N PHE A 308 -27.76 -3.81 22.30
CA PHE A 308 -28.98 -3.74 21.48
C PHE A 308 -30.19 -3.25 22.28
N ALA A 309 -30.39 -3.75 23.50
CA ALA A 309 -31.54 -3.39 24.32
C ALA A 309 -31.46 -1.95 24.84
N LEU A 310 -30.34 -1.56 25.44
CA LEU A 310 -30.22 -0.29 26.17
C LEU A 310 -29.84 0.88 25.25
N ARG A 311 -28.95 0.65 24.27
CA ARG A 311 -28.55 1.69 23.30
C ARG A 311 -29.53 1.80 22.15
N TYR A 312 -30.06 0.70 21.62
CA TYR A 312 -30.91 0.75 20.41
C TYR A 312 -32.39 0.48 20.68
N GLY A 313 -32.78 0.12 21.91
CA GLY A 313 -34.16 -0.22 22.24
C GLY A 313 -34.63 -1.51 21.56
N VAL A 314 -33.74 -2.49 21.37
CA VAL A 314 -34.01 -3.73 20.62
C VAL A 314 -33.65 -4.94 21.48
N ALA A 315 -34.64 -5.78 21.79
CA ALA A 315 -34.38 -7.10 22.35
C ALA A 315 -33.77 -8.04 21.29
N VAL A 316 -33.12 -9.10 21.73
CA VAL A 316 -32.50 -10.11 20.85
C VAL A 316 -33.26 -11.43 20.81
N GLY A 317 -34.40 -11.46 21.50
CA GLY A 317 -35.30 -12.59 21.69
C GLY A 317 -36.43 -12.20 22.65
N ARG A 318 -37.39 -13.09 22.87
CA ARG A 318 -38.50 -12.90 23.82
C ARG A 318 -38.30 -13.64 25.13
N LYS A 319 -37.46 -14.67 25.15
CA LYS A 319 -37.25 -15.53 26.30
C LYS A 319 -35.79 -15.98 26.29
N LEU A 320 -34.96 -15.29 27.06
CA LEU A 320 -33.51 -15.42 27.02
C LEU A 320 -32.99 -16.34 28.13
N VAL A 321 -31.94 -17.09 27.85
CA VAL A 321 -31.13 -17.77 28.87
C VAL A 321 -29.72 -17.20 28.85
N VAL A 322 -29.15 -16.93 30.02
CA VAL A 322 -27.75 -16.49 30.13
C VAL A 322 -26.89 -17.66 30.60
N MET A 323 -25.83 -17.97 29.86
CA MET A 323 -24.74 -18.86 30.28
C MET A 323 -23.57 -17.99 30.77
N ALA A 324 -23.39 -17.95 32.09
CA ALA A 324 -22.42 -17.13 32.77
C ALA A 324 -21.25 -17.95 33.33
N LEU A 325 -20.05 -17.42 33.16
CA LEU A 325 -18.86 -17.78 33.93
C LEU A 325 -18.34 -16.57 34.74
N HIS A 326 -19.01 -15.42 34.63
CA HIS A 326 -18.53 -14.13 35.12
C HIS A 326 -19.71 -13.28 35.60
N ASP A 327 -19.48 -12.45 36.63
CA ASP A 327 -20.49 -11.60 37.26
C ASP A 327 -21.13 -10.60 36.29
N SER A 328 -20.38 -10.13 35.30
CA SER A 328 -20.91 -9.29 34.21
C SER A 328 -22.13 -9.91 33.51
N GLY A 329 -22.22 -11.25 33.40
CA GLY A 329 -23.39 -11.92 32.83
C GLY A 329 -24.66 -11.74 33.68
N TRP A 330 -24.52 -11.69 35.00
CA TRP A 330 -25.62 -11.41 35.92
C TRP A 330 -26.03 -9.94 35.86
N HIS A 331 -25.07 -9.02 35.87
CA HIS A 331 -25.33 -7.59 35.68
C HIS A 331 -26.09 -7.32 34.38
N ASP A 332 -25.67 -7.94 33.27
CA ASP A 332 -26.31 -7.77 31.98
C ASP A 332 -27.71 -8.40 31.94
N ALA A 333 -27.91 -9.57 32.57
CA ALA A 333 -29.22 -10.19 32.71
C ALA A 333 -30.21 -9.29 33.48
N LEU A 334 -29.78 -8.73 34.60
CA LEU A 334 -30.59 -7.83 35.42
C LEU A 334 -30.91 -6.52 34.69
N ALA A 335 -29.94 -5.96 33.96
CA ALA A 335 -30.14 -4.76 33.16
C ALA A 335 -31.14 -5.00 32.01
N LEU A 336 -31.05 -6.15 31.33
CA LEU A 336 -32.01 -6.57 30.32
C LEU A 336 -33.41 -6.79 30.90
N HIS A 337 -33.52 -7.42 32.06
CA HIS A 337 -34.79 -7.59 32.76
C HIS A 337 -35.44 -6.24 33.09
N LYS A 338 -34.66 -5.29 33.62
CA LYS A 338 -35.13 -3.93 33.90
C LYS A 338 -35.60 -3.18 32.64
N ALA A 339 -35.01 -3.49 31.48
CA ALA A 339 -35.44 -2.97 30.18
C ALA A 339 -36.67 -3.70 29.59
N GLY A 340 -37.30 -4.60 30.34
CA GLY A 340 -38.51 -5.33 29.91
C GLY A 340 -38.23 -6.58 29.08
N VAL A 341 -36.98 -7.07 29.03
CA VAL A 341 -36.64 -8.33 28.35
C VAL A 341 -36.82 -9.50 29.33
N ASN A 342 -37.56 -10.53 28.91
CA ASN A 342 -37.79 -11.70 29.76
C ASN A 342 -36.56 -12.63 29.79
N ILE A 343 -35.92 -12.70 30.96
CA ILE A 343 -34.84 -13.64 31.27
C ILE A 343 -35.46 -14.89 31.91
N ALA A 344 -35.47 -15.99 31.16
CA ALA A 344 -36.01 -17.26 31.63
C ALA A 344 -35.12 -17.92 32.68
N ALA A 345 -33.79 -17.85 32.49
CA ALA A 345 -32.86 -18.40 33.45
C ALA A 345 -31.46 -17.77 33.34
N ILE A 346 -30.76 -17.71 34.47
CA ILE A 346 -29.31 -17.53 34.55
C ILE A 346 -28.70 -18.88 34.92
N VAL A 347 -27.86 -19.41 34.05
CA VAL A 347 -27.12 -20.66 34.19
C VAL A 347 -25.67 -20.27 34.43
N ASP A 348 -25.11 -20.63 35.58
CA ASP A 348 -23.73 -20.28 35.92
C ASP A 348 -22.94 -21.52 36.28
N LEU A 349 -21.75 -21.67 35.69
CA LEU A 349 -20.86 -22.80 35.99
C LEU A 349 -20.31 -22.73 37.42
N ARG A 350 -20.24 -21.52 38.00
CA ARG A 350 -19.81 -21.28 39.38
C ARG A 350 -20.89 -21.73 40.34
N ARG A 351 -20.48 -22.35 41.44
CA ARG A 351 -21.38 -22.72 42.55
C ARG A 351 -21.62 -21.55 43.50
N GLU A 352 -20.59 -20.75 43.70
CA GLU A 352 -20.60 -19.57 44.55
C GLU A 352 -20.83 -18.35 43.66
N ILE A 353 -21.90 -17.62 43.97
CA ILE A 353 -22.33 -16.40 43.28
C ILE A 353 -22.36 -15.30 44.33
N ALA A 354 -21.97 -14.08 43.94
CA ALA A 354 -22.01 -12.94 44.83
C ALA A 354 -23.43 -12.78 45.44
N PRO A 355 -23.56 -12.64 46.77
CA PRO A 355 -24.86 -12.61 47.45
C PRO A 355 -25.83 -11.56 46.88
N GLU A 356 -25.32 -10.38 46.53
CA GLU A 356 -26.06 -9.26 45.96
C GLU A 356 -26.65 -9.59 44.58
N LEU A 357 -25.93 -10.36 43.75
CA LEU A 357 -26.40 -10.79 42.43
C LEU A 357 -27.51 -11.84 42.58
N ALA A 358 -27.31 -12.78 43.49
CA ALA A 358 -28.30 -13.81 43.79
C ALA A 358 -29.59 -13.21 44.38
N GLU A 359 -29.47 -12.20 45.24
CA GLU A 359 -30.61 -11.48 45.81
C GLU A 359 -31.36 -10.68 44.74
N ALA A 360 -30.65 -9.88 43.93
CA ALA A 360 -31.26 -9.12 42.84
C ALA A 360 -31.99 -10.04 41.83
N ALA A 361 -31.43 -11.21 41.52
CA ALA A 361 -32.09 -12.18 40.64
C ALA A 361 -33.34 -12.81 41.27
N ARG A 362 -33.35 -13.05 42.59
CA ARG A 362 -34.54 -13.51 43.32
C ARG A 362 -35.64 -12.45 43.30
N ASP A 363 -35.30 -11.18 43.53
CA ASP A 363 -36.24 -10.06 43.49
C ASP A 363 -36.84 -9.87 42.10
N ALA A 364 -36.02 -10.03 41.06
CA ALA A 364 -36.43 -10.05 39.65
C ALA A 364 -37.19 -11.33 39.24
N ARG A 365 -37.31 -12.31 40.14
CA ARG A 365 -37.95 -13.63 39.91
C ARG A 365 -37.33 -14.40 38.74
N ILE A 366 -36.02 -14.29 38.58
CA ILE A 366 -35.26 -14.98 37.53
C ILE A 366 -34.80 -16.34 38.07
N ALA A 367 -35.08 -17.42 37.33
CA ALA A 367 -34.60 -18.75 37.71
C ALA A 367 -33.07 -18.82 37.62
N CYS A 368 -32.41 -19.31 38.66
CA CYS A 368 -30.95 -19.39 38.73
C CYS A 368 -30.49 -20.84 38.89
N TYR A 369 -29.48 -21.24 38.11
CA TYR A 369 -28.89 -22.58 38.12
C TYR A 369 -27.37 -22.49 38.36
N PRO A 370 -26.92 -22.24 39.61
CA PRO A 370 -25.51 -22.23 39.95
C PRO A 370 -24.92 -23.66 39.89
N GLY A 371 -23.68 -23.77 39.40
CA GLY A 371 -23.00 -25.03 39.14
C GLY A 371 -23.44 -25.76 37.87
N TYR A 372 -24.26 -25.17 37.00
CA TYR A 372 -24.73 -25.78 35.75
C TYR A 372 -23.99 -25.22 34.54
N ALA A 373 -23.89 -26.03 33.48
CA ALA A 373 -23.39 -25.57 32.18
C ALA A 373 -24.41 -25.86 31.09
N VAL A 374 -24.44 -25.00 30.07
CA VAL A 374 -25.07 -25.31 28.79
C VAL A 374 -24.24 -26.39 28.08
N THR A 375 -24.88 -27.51 27.77
CA THR A 375 -24.26 -28.68 27.10
C THR A 375 -24.75 -28.88 25.67
N GLY A 376 -25.75 -28.12 25.23
CA GLY A 376 -26.22 -28.16 23.85
C GLY A 376 -27.31 -27.13 23.57
N VAL A 377 -27.31 -26.55 22.37
CA VAL A 377 -28.33 -25.63 21.88
C VAL A 377 -29.22 -26.33 20.86
N SER A 378 -30.54 -26.17 21.03
CA SER A 378 -31.55 -26.66 20.09
C SER A 378 -31.96 -25.52 19.15
N GLY A 379 -32.05 -25.82 17.86
CA GLY A 379 -32.37 -24.84 16.84
C GLY A 379 -31.53 -25.00 15.58
N GLY A 380 -32.15 -24.78 14.42
CA GLY A 380 -31.46 -24.81 13.12
C GLY A 380 -31.11 -23.40 12.65
N GLN A 381 -32.14 -22.60 12.35
CA GLN A 381 -32.00 -21.22 11.86
C GLN A 381 -32.17 -20.16 12.94
N ALA A 382 -32.64 -20.56 14.12
CA ALA A 382 -32.77 -19.76 15.31
C ALA A 382 -32.79 -20.71 16.51
N VAL A 383 -32.34 -20.25 17.68
CA VAL A 383 -32.49 -20.96 18.96
C VAL A 383 -33.97 -21.21 19.24
N ASN A 384 -34.29 -22.41 19.74
CA ASN A 384 -35.61 -22.73 20.29
C ASN A 384 -35.55 -23.45 21.66
N GLY A 385 -34.34 -23.68 22.18
CA GLY A 385 -34.14 -24.24 23.50
C GLY A 385 -32.68 -24.52 23.80
N VAL A 386 -32.38 -24.81 25.06
CA VAL A 386 -31.04 -25.15 25.52
C VAL A 386 -31.10 -26.34 26.48
N THR A 387 -30.07 -27.17 26.47
CA THR A 387 -29.88 -28.24 27.45
C THR A 387 -28.82 -27.81 28.45
N VAL A 388 -29.15 -27.91 29.73
CA VAL A 388 -28.26 -27.60 30.86
C VAL A 388 -28.01 -28.84 31.68
N ALA A 389 -26.82 -28.96 32.27
CA ALA A 389 -26.47 -30.07 33.15
C ALA A 389 -25.61 -29.59 34.32
N LEU A 390 -25.82 -30.18 35.50
CA LEU A 390 -24.97 -29.95 36.67
C LEU A 390 -23.52 -30.32 36.32
N ALA A 391 -22.60 -29.40 36.57
CA ALA A 391 -21.19 -29.47 36.20
C ALA A 391 -20.92 -29.76 34.70
N GLY A 392 -21.92 -29.59 33.83
CA GLY A 392 -21.86 -29.91 32.40
C GLY A 392 -21.77 -31.40 32.05
N VAL A 393 -21.87 -32.30 33.03
CA VAL A 393 -21.78 -33.76 32.83
C VAL A 393 -22.91 -34.55 33.51
N GLY A 394 -23.73 -33.90 34.34
CA GLY A 394 -24.90 -34.51 34.97
C GLY A 394 -26.06 -34.79 34.01
N LYS A 395 -27.20 -35.25 34.54
CA LYS A 395 -28.42 -35.47 33.76
C LYS A 395 -28.89 -34.15 33.13
N GLY A 396 -29.02 -34.13 31.81
CA GLY A 396 -29.46 -32.95 31.07
C GLY A 396 -30.92 -32.58 31.33
N GLN A 397 -31.17 -31.29 31.53
CA GLN A 397 -32.50 -30.66 31.62
C GLN A 397 -32.67 -29.70 30.44
N LYS A 398 -33.83 -29.73 29.78
CA LYS A 398 -34.16 -28.79 28.70
C LYS A 398 -34.85 -27.54 29.25
N LEU A 399 -34.43 -26.38 28.77
CA LEU A 399 -35.05 -25.08 29.02
C LEU A 399 -35.48 -24.47 27.68
N GLU A 400 -36.73 -24.00 27.61
CA GLU A 400 -37.23 -23.28 26.43
C GLU A 400 -36.72 -21.84 26.42
N CYS A 401 -36.13 -21.43 25.29
CA CYS A 401 -35.64 -20.08 25.04
C CYS A 401 -35.54 -19.81 23.54
N ASP A 402 -35.49 -18.55 23.13
CA ASP A 402 -35.27 -18.14 21.73
C ASP A 402 -33.96 -17.35 21.52
N ALA A 403 -33.19 -17.14 22.59
CA ALA A 403 -31.82 -16.63 22.55
C ALA A 403 -31.01 -17.12 23.76
N VAL A 404 -29.71 -17.31 23.56
CA VAL A 404 -28.74 -17.69 24.60
C VAL A 404 -27.62 -16.64 24.65
N LEU A 405 -27.41 -16.05 25.82
CA LEU A 405 -26.36 -15.06 26.02
C LEU A 405 -25.14 -15.71 26.66
N MET A 406 -23.95 -15.36 26.20
CA MET A 406 -22.67 -15.86 26.72
C MET A 406 -21.95 -14.76 27.48
N ALA A 407 -21.55 -15.06 28.71
CA ALA A 407 -20.71 -14.18 29.53
C ALA A 407 -19.45 -14.92 30.00
N GLY A 408 -18.40 -14.89 29.19
CA GLY A 408 -17.12 -15.57 29.44
C GLY A 408 -16.04 -14.70 30.09
N GLY A 409 -16.39 -13.50 30.56
CA GLY A 409 -15.43 -12.48 31.02
C GLY A 409 -14.80 -11.70 29.86
N TRP A 410 -13.73 -10.95 30.12
CA TRP A 410 -13.28 -9.87 29.24
C TRP A 410 -11.83 -10.02 28.79
N THR A 411 -11.53 -9.57 27.56
CA THR A 411 -10.17 -9.50 27.00
C THR A 411 -9.80 -8.03 26.76
N PRO A 412 -8.82 -7.48 27.51
CA PRO A 412 -8.31 -6.13 27.29
C PRO A 412 -7.86 -5.89 25.84
N THR A 413 -8.24 -4.75 25.25
CA THR A 413 -7.85 -4.38 23.88
C THR A 413 -6.42 -3.83 23.88
N VAL A 414 -5.43 -4.71 23.74
CA VAL A 414 -3.99 -4.36 23.81
C VAL A 414 -3.31 -4.18 22.44
N HIS A 415 -4.09 -3.98 21.38
CA HIS A 415 -3.60 -4.06 20.00
C HIS A 415 -2.58 -2.97 19.68
N LEU A 416 -2.93 -1.69 19.92
CA LEU A 416 -2.04 -0.56 19.64
C LEU A 416 -0.84 -0.53 20.59
N TRP A 417 -1.02 -0.95 21.85
CA TRP A 417 0.08 -1.16 22.79
C TRP A 417 1.11 -2.16 22.23
N SER A 418 0.63 -3.26 21.66
CA SER A 418 1.48 -4.29 21.06
C SER A 418 2.12 -3.84 19.74
N HIS A 419 1.46 -2.96 18.97
CA HIS A 419 2.07 -2.34 17.78
C HIS A 419 3.29 -1.49 18.16
N ALA A 420 3.19 -0.74 19.26
CA ALA A 420 4.26 0.04 19.87
C ALA A 420 5.32 -0.83 20.60
N LYS A 421 5.27 -2.15 20.44
CA LYS A 421 6.18 -3.13 21.07
C LYS A 421 6.13 -3.18 22.60
N GLY A 422 5.10 -2.62 23.23
CA GLY A 422 4.91 -2.76 24.67
C GLY A 422 4.77 -4.23 25.08
N THR A 423 5.39 -4.62 26.20
CA THR A 423 5.30 -5.98 26.73
C THR A 423 3.92 -6.24 27.34
N LEU A 424 3.53 -7.49 27.43
CA LEU A 424 2.28 -7.92 28.05
C LEU A 424 2.58 -8.86 29.22
N ARG A 425 1.84 -8.72 30.31
CA ARG A 425 1.85 -9.67 31.43
C ARG A 425 0.52 -10.41 31.51
N TRP A 426 0.55 -11.64 32.00
CA TRP A 426 -0.67 -12.37 32.33
C TRP A 426 -1.26 -11.83 33.63
N ASP A 427 -2.58 -11.67 33.68
CA ASP A 427 -3.32 -11.29 34.87
C ASP A 427 -4.35 -12.37 35.19
N GLU A 428 -4.22 -13.01 36.35
CA GLU A 428 -5.07 -14.16 36.74
C GLU A 428 -6.52 -13.76 37.04
N ASN A 429 -6.75 -12.52 37.51
CA ASN A 429 -8.10 -12.04 37.81
C ASN A 429 -8.91 -11.88 36.53
N TRP A 430 -8.28 -11.39 35.47
CA TRP A 430 -8.88 -11.30 34.14
C TRP A 430 -8.80 -12.63 33.37
N GLY A 431 -7.82 -13.47 33.70
CA GLY A 431 -7.35 -14.58 32.89
C GLY A 431 -7.07 -14.14 31.45
N ALA A 432 -6.37 -13.03 31.30
CA ALA A 432 -6.02 -12.40 30.03
C ALA A 432 -4.66 -11.70 30.14
N TYR A 433 -4.14 -11.27 28.99
CA TYR A 433 -2.93 -10.45 28.93
C TYR A 433 -3.29 -8.97 29.05
N VAL A 434 -2.57 -8.24 29.90
CA VAL A 434 -2.68 -6.80 30.12
C VAL A 434 -1.35 -6.10 29.79
N PRO A 435 -1.36 -4.79 29.50
CA PRO A 435 -0.15 -3.98 29.33
C PRO A 435 0.82 -4.12 30.52
N ASP A 436 2.13 -4.15 30.24
CA ASP A 436 3.19 -4.23 31.25
C ASP A 436 4.19 -3.07 31.13
N LYS A 437 5.20 -3.19 30.25
CA LYS A 437 6.23 -2.15 30.06
C LYS A 437 6.11 -1.52 28.68
N THR A 438 6.17 -0.19 28.64
CA THR A 438 6.24 0.60 27.41
C THR A 438 7.70 0.86 27.00
N HIS A 439 7.90 1.20 25.74
CA HIS A 439 9.18 1.70 25.20
C HIS A 439 9.12 3.17 24.77
N GLU A 440 7.93 3.80 24.81
CA GLU A 440 7.68 5.18 24.40
C GLU A 440 6.78 5.89 25.42
N ASN A 441 6.55 7.21 25.24
CA ASN A 441 5.66 7.99 26.10
C ASN A 441 4.19 7.66 25.83
N LEU A 442 3.77 6.52 26.36
CA LEU A 442 2.53 5.82 26.08
C LEU A 442 2.02 5.18 27.37
N ARG A 443 0.73 5.36 27.66
CA ARG A 443 0.06 4.69 28.78
C ARG A 443 -1.30 4.15 28.40
N CYS A 444 -1.77 3.15 29.14
CA CYS A 444 -3.12 2.61 29.02
C CYS A 444 -3.96 3.03 30.22
N VAL A 445 -5.27 3.26 30.02
CA VAL A 445 -6.24 3.56 31.09
C VAL A 445 -7.52 2.75 30.92
N GLY A 446 -8.25 2.56 32.03
CA GLY A 446 -9.51 1.83 32.07
C GLY A 446 -9.35 0.34 31.73
N ALA A 447 -10.37 -0.27 31.13
CA ALA A 447 -10.41 -1.71 30.91
C ALA A 447 -9.25 -2.26 30.06
N CYS A 448 -8.66 -1.47 29.15
CA CYS A 448 -7.50 -1.93 28.37
C CYS A 448 -6.21 -2.02 29.20
N ALA A 449 -6.13 -1.31 30.32
CA ALA A 449 -5.03 -1.41 31.29
C ALA A 449 -5.21 -2.57 32.29
N GLY A 450 -6.40 -3.17 32.35
CA GLY A 450 -6.79 -4.07 33.44
C GLY A 450 -7.38 -3.35 34.66
N ASP A 451 -7.52 -2.02 34.59
CA ASP A 451 -7.99 -1.16 35.68
C ASP A 451 -9.49 -0.84 35.51
N TRP A 452 -10.32 -1.87 35.51
CA TRP A 452 -11.78 -1.73 35.45
C TRP A 452 -12.46 -2.92 36.13
N ASP A 453 -13.49 -2.65 36.92
CA ASP A 453 -14.23 -3.70 37.61
C ASP A 453 -15.45 -4.14 36.79
N PHE A 454 -15.39 -5.35 36.25
CA PHE A 454 -16.52 -6.03 35.61
C PHE A 454 -17.15 -7.10 36.53
N GLY A 455 -16.71 -7.18 37.78
CA GLY A 455 -16.92 -8.28 38.70
C GLY A 455 -15.91 -9.41 38.51
N SER A 456 -16.15 -10.53 39.18
CA SER A 456 -15.27 -11.70 39.22
C SER A 456 -15.80 -12.84 38.35
N GLY A 457 -14.96 -13.83 38.03
CA GLY A 457 -15.41 -15.00 37.30
C GLY A 457 -14.37 -16.10 37.12
N LEU A 458 -14.75 -17.09 36.33
CA LEU A 458 -13.92 -18.21 35.90
C LEU A 458 -13.51 -18.02 34.45
N VAL A 459 -12.31 -18.51 34.13
CA VAL A 459 -11.80 -18.52 32.76
C VAL A 459 -11.71 -19.96 32.26
N ARG A 460 -12.37 -20.24 31.13
CA ARG A 460 -12.42 -21.58 30.52
C ARG A 460 -12.38 -21.48 29.00
N GLY A 461 -11.41 -22.15 28.38
CA GLY A 461 -11.34 -22.25 26.93
C GLY A 461 -12.42 -23.16 26.32
N LEU A 462 -12.94 -24.13 27.08
CA LEU A 462 -14.00 -25.05 26.66
C LEU A 462 -14.90 -25.36 27.86
N LEU A 463 -16.23 -25.30 27.68
CA LEU A 463 -17.16 -25.70 28.73
C LEU A 463 -17.18 -27.23 28.90
N PRO A 464 -17.40 -27.75 30.12
CA PRO A 464 -17.61 -29.18 30.32
C PRO A 464 -18.82 -29.68 29.52
N ALA A 465 -18.65 -30.82 28.86
CA ALA A 465 -19.70 -31.44 28.05
C ALA A 465 -19.70 -32.96 28.26
N PRO A 466 -20.86 -33.64 28.16
CA PRO A 466 -20.93 -35.08 28.32
C PRO A 466 -20.41 -35.83 27.08
N LYS A 467 -20.37 -35.16 25.92
CA LYS A 467 -19.89 -35.75 24.66
C LYS A 467 -18.38 -35.57 24.50
N PRO A 468 -17.68 -36.55 23.91
CA PRO A 468 -16.28 -36.39 23.51
C PRO A 468 -16.07 -35.19 22.56
N LEU A 469 -14.90 -34.54 22.66
CA LEU A 469 -14.57 -33.33 21.88
C LEU A 469 -14.71 -33.52 20.37
N HIS A 470 -14.34 -34.69 19.85
CA HIS A 470 -14.36 -34.97 18.40
C HIS A 470 -15.78 -35.04 17.82
N GLU A 471 -16.79 -35.34 18.65
CA GLU A 471 -18.21 -35.37 18.29
C GLU A 471 -18.91 -34.03 18.48
N SER A 472 -18.32 -33.11 19.26
CA SER A 472 -18.92 -31.82 19.61
C SER A 472 -18.76 -30.76 18.50
N LYS A 473 -19.81 -29.98 18.29
CA LYS A 473 -19.83 -28.79 17.41
C LYS A 473 -19.60 -27.53 18.25
N ALA A 474 -18.40 -27.39 18.80
CA ALA A 474 -18.01 -26.27 19.66
C ALA A 474 -17.04 -25.34 18.90
N PHE A 475 -17.54 -24.21 18.42
CA PHE A 475 -16.78 -23.26 17.61
C PHE A 475 -15.93 -22.33 18.46
N VAL A 476 -14.71 -22.07 17.99
CA VAL A 476 -13.73 -21.16 18.60
C VAL A 476 -13.56 -19.93 17.70
N ASP A 477 -13.35 -20.15 16.40
CA ASP A 477 -13.37 -19.09 15.39
C ASP A 477 -14.64 -19.23 14.56
N PHE A 478 -15.52 -18.25 14.71
CA PHE A 478 -16.80 -18.26 14.07
C PHE A 478 -16.68 -18.06 12.56
N GLN A 479 -15.91 -17.07 12.10
CA GLN A 479 -15.89 -16.70 10.68
C GLN A 479 -15.16 -17.76 9.83
N ASN A 480 -14.07 -18.32 10.34
CA ASN A 480 -13.29 -19.36 9.64
C ASN A 480 -13.73 -20.80 9.97
N ASP A 481 -14.84 -20.97 10.69
CA ASP A 481 -15.43 -22.28 11.01
C ASP A 481 -14.49 -23.21 11.83
N VAL A 482 -13.61 -22.65 12.67
CA VAL A 482 -12.67 -23.43 13.50
C VAL A 482 -13.35 -23.90 14.78
N LYS A 483 -13.24 -25.19 15.07
CA LYS A 483 -13.78 -25.82 16.29
C LYS A 483 -12.67 -26.17 17.26
N ALA A 484 -13.03 -26.39 18.52
CA ALA A 484 -12.07 -26.80 19.56
C ALA A 484 -11.33 -28.11 19.19
N ARG A 485 -12.01 -29.04 18.51
CA ARG A 485 -11.38 -30.28 18.00
C ARG A 485 -10.31 -30.04 16.93
N ASP A 486 -10.41 -28.96 16.16
CA ASP A 486 -9.43 -28.65 15.10
C ASP A 486 -8.10 -28.18 15.71
N ILE A 487 -8.15 -27.48 16.83
CA ILE A 487 -6.97 -27.14 17.64
C ILE A 487 -6.37 -28.43 18.24
N GLY A 488 -7.20 -29.31 18.78
CA GLY A 488 -6.77 -30.62 19.27
C GLY A 488 -6.06 -31.46 18.19
N LEU A 489 -6.63 -31.48 16.98
CA LEU A 489 -6.04 -32.15 15.82
C LEU A 489 -4.68 -31.54 15.44
N ALA A 490 -4.56 -30.21 15.42
CA ALA A 490 -3.28 -29.57 15.13
C ALA A 490 -2.19 -29.99 16.12
N VAL A 491 -2.50 -30.05 17.42
CA VAL A 491 -1.56 -30.52 18.43
C VAL A 491 -1.22 -32.00 18.22
N GLN A 492 -2.22 -32.84 17.91
CA GLN A 492 -2.02 -34.25 17.60
C GLN A 492 -1.09 -34.46 16.40
N GLU A 493 -1.18 -33.60 15.38
CA GLU A 493 -0.32 -33.63 14.19
C GLU A 493 1.09 -33.04 14.41
N GLY A 494 1.45 -32.70 15.65
CA GLY A 494 2.81 -32.29 16.01
C GLY A 494 3.02 -30.78 16.11
N PHE A 495 2.00 -29.96 15.86
CA PHE A 495 2.12 -28.51 16.07
C PHE A 495 2.15 -28.20 17.58
N ARG A 496 3.00 -27.24 17.96
CA ARG A 496 3.23 -26.86 19.37
C ARG A 496 3.15 -25.34 19.57
N SER A 497 3.77 -24.59 18.68
CA SER A 497 3.69 -23.12 18.68
C SER A 497 2.26 -22.67 18.34
N ILE A 498 1.76 -21.66 19.05
CA ILE A 498 0.46 -21.05 18.74
C ILE A 498 0.42 -20.49 17.31
N GLU A 499 1.56 -20.04 16.79
CA GLU A 499 1.69 -19.53 15.43
C GLU A 499 1.49 -20.64 14.39
N HIS A 500 1.93 -21.87 14.68
CA HIS A 500 1.66 -23.03 13.83
C HIS A 500 0.20 -23.49 13.94
N ILE A 501 -0.35 -23.55 15.15
CA ILE A 501 -1.76 -23.90 15.36
C ILE A 501 -2.66 -22.90 14.63
N LYS A 502 -2.39 -21.59 14.72
CA LYS A 502 -3.06 -20.53 13.95
C LYS A 502 -3.01 -20.80 12.44
N ARG A 503 -1.81 -21.02 11.87
CA ARG A 503 -1.66 -21.23 10.41
C ARG A 503 -2.34 -22.50 9.92
N TYR A 504 -2.27 -23.56 10.72
CA TYR A 504 -2.86 -24.86 10.37
C TYR A 504 -4.38 -24.82 10.42
N THR A 505 -4.94 -24.22 11.48
CA THR A 505 -6.39 -24.18 11.72
C THR A 505 -7.08 -23.00 11.08
N THR A 506 -6.35 -21.93 10.77
CA THR A 506 -6.84 -20.58 10.41
C THR A 506 -7.51 -19.78 11.54
N ASN A 507 -7.35 -20.23 12.79
CA ASN A 507 -7.88 -19.52 13.97
C ASN A 507 -7.29 -18.10 14.07
N GLY A 508 -8.16 -17.10 14.13
CA GLY A 508 -7.78 -15.69 14.26
C GLY A 508 -7.26 -15.04 12.98
N MET A 509 -7.48 -15.65 11.81
CA MET A 509 -7.06 -15.12 10.51
C MET A 509 -8.21 -14.46 9.71
N ALA A 510 -9.41 -14.43 10.27
CA ALA A 510 -10.60 -13.84 9.66
C ALA A 510 -10.58 -12.30 9.67
N THR A 511 -11.64 -11.67 9.12
CA THR A 511 -11.70 -10.19 9.02
C THR A 511 -11.77 -9.49 10.38
N ASP A 512 -12.21 -10.17 11.42
CA ASP A 512 -12.19 -9.74 12.83
C ASP A 512 -10.81 -9.87 13.49
N GLN A 513 -9.86 -10.56 12.85
CA GLN A 513 -8.48 -10.78 13.32
C GLN A 513 -8.42 -11.47 14.69
N GLY A 514 -9.39 -12.34 14.98
CA GLY A 514 -9.42 -13.16 16.18
C GLY A 514 -9.71 -12.41 17.48
N LYS A 515 -10.37 -11.24 17.40
CA LYS A 515 -10.85 -10.47 18.56
C LYS A 515 -11.71 -11.32 19.52
N THR A 516 -12.42 -12.31 18.99
CA THR A 516 -13.29 -13.21 19.77
C THR A 516 -12.77 -14.65 19.88
N SER A 517 -11.74 -15.03 19.11
CA SER A 517 -11.28 -16.43 19.00
C SER A 517 -9.88 -16.69 19.57
N ASN A 518 -8.99 -15.70 19.58
CA ASN A 518 -7.56 -15.94 19.88
C ASN A 518 -7.33 -16.43 21.31
N LEU A 519 -7.93 -15.79 22.31
CA LEU A 519 -7.70 -16.17 23.72
C LEU A 519 -8.33 -17.54 24.04
N ASN A 520 -9.52 -17.82 23.51
CA ASN A 520 -10.14 -19.15 23.63
C ASN A 520 -9.29 -20.23 22.96
N GLY A 521 -8.79 -19.95 21.74
CA GLY A 521 -7.89 -20.86 21.04
C GLY A 521 -6.59 -21.10 21.80
N LEU A 522 -6.03 -20.06 22.42
CA LEU A 522 -4.85 -20.15 23.27
C LEU A 522 -5.09 -21.03 24.51
N GLN A 523 -6.22 -20.85 25.19
CA GLN A 523 -6.57 -21.64 26.38
C GLN A 523 -6.83 -23.11 26.04
N ILE A 524 -7.49 -23.39 24.90
CA ILE A 524 -7.67 -24.76 24.41
C ILE A 524 -6.31 -25.38 24.08
N ALA A 525 -5.43 -24.66 23.37
CA ALA A 525 -4.08 -25.14 23.07
C ALA A 525 -3.28 -25.42 24.35
N SER A 526 -3.33 -24.52 25.34
CA SER A 526 -2.73 -24.70 26.67
C SER A 526 -3.21 -25.97 27.35
N GLY A 527 -4.52 -26.22 27.36
CA GLY A 527 -5.12 -27.42 27.95
C GLY A 527 -4.69 -28.71 27.25
N VAL A 528 -4.68 -28.74 25.91
CA VAL A 528 -4.29 -29.93 25.13
C VAL A 528 -2.78 -30.18 25.18
N LEU A 529 -1.96 -29.13 25.28
CA LEU A 529 -0.50 -29.25 25.41
C LEU A 529 -0.04 -29.55 26.84
N HIS A 530 -0.93 -29.46 27.83
CA HIS A 530 -0.61 -29.55 29.25
C HIS A 530 0.49 -28.57 29.68
N ARG A 531 0.42 -27.33 29.18
CA ARG A 531 1.38 -26.26 29.51
C ARG A 531 0.64 -25.01 29.98
N PRO A 532 1.20 -24.23 30.92
CA PRO A 532 0.63 -22.95 31.32
C PRO A 532 0.40 -22.03 30.12
N VAL A 533 -0.66 -21.22 30.16
CA VAL A 533 -1.03 -20.30 29.07
C VAL A 533 0.07 -19.28 28.76
N THR A 534 0.87 -18.90 29.77
CA THR A 534 2.05 -18.04 29.68
C THR A 534 3.17 -18.63 28.83
N ASP A 535 3.24 -19.96 28.74
CA ASP A 535 4.33 -20.68 28.09
C ASP A 535 4.02 -21.03 26.62
N ILE A 536 2.76 -20.81 26.19
CA ILE A 536 2.33 -21.03 24.82
C ILE A 536 2.71 -19.86 23.91
N GLY A 537 2.70 -18.64 24.45
CA GLY A 537 2.94 -17.39 23.74
C GLY A 537 1.69 -16.85 23.03
N LEU A 538 1.75 -15.59 22.60
CA LEU A 538 0.71 -14.91 21.84
C LEU A 538 1.02 -14.93 20.34
N THR A 539 -0.02 -14.75 19.52
CA THR A 539 0.21 -14.42 18.11
C THR A 539 0.50 -12.94 17.94
N THR A 540 1.23 -12.57 16.89
CA THR A 540 1.64 -11.18 16.69
C THR A 540 0.44 -10.27 16.36
N PHE A 541 0.26 -9.18 17.12
CA PHE A 541 -0.67 -8.10 16.77
C PHE A 541 -0.07 -7.23 15.66
N ARG A 542 -0.86 -6.94 14.62
CA ARG A 542 -0.42 -6.16 13.45
C ARG A 542 -1.44 -5.07 13.09
N PRO A 543 -1.00 -3.93 12.55
CA PRO A 543 -1.90 -3.00 11.89
C PRO A 543 -2.41 -3.61 10.56
N PRO A 544 -3.61 -3.23 10.08
CA PRO A 544 -4.52 -2.30 10.75
C PRO A 544 -5.35 -2.98 11.86
N TYR A 545 -5.75 -2.23 12.92
CA TYR A 545 -6.64 -2.72 13.99
C TYR A 545 -7.97 -3.28 13.46
N THR A 546 -8.55 -2.60 12.47
CA THR A 546 -9.69 -3.05 11.65
C THR A 546 -9.40 -2.80 10.18
N PRO A 547 -9.95 -3.61 9.25
CA PRO A 547 -9.75 -3.41 7.81
C PRO A 547 -10.12 -2.00 7.34
N GLN A 548 -9.35 -1.46 6.40
CA GLN A 548 -9.57 -0.13 5.81
C GLN A 548 -9.71 -0.24 4.29
N SER A 549 -10.41 0.72 3.68
CA SER A 549 -10.45 0.82 2.23
C SER A 549 -9.06 1.15 1.68
N PHE A 550 -8.75 0.68 0.47
CA PHE A 550 -7.51 1.09 -0.20
C PHE A 550 -7.57 2.58 -0.57
N GLY A 551 -8.75 3.13 -0.83
CA GLY A 551 -8.95 4.55 -1.08
C GLY A 551 -8.48 5.42 0.08
N ALA A 552 -8.83 5.08 1.33
CA ALA A 552 -8.36 5.78 2.51
C ALA A 552 -6.82 5.77 2.63
N ILE A 553 -6.17 4.65 2.29
CA ILE A 553 -4.70 4.54 2.33
C ILE A 553 -4.04 5.40 1.23
N LEU A 554 -4.62 5.40 0.02
CA LEU A 554 -4.12 6.17 -1.12
C LEU A 554 -4.27 7.69 -0.90
N GLY A 555 -5.37 8.12 -0.26
CA GLY A 555 -5.68 9.54 -0.10
C GLY A 555 -5.69 10.26 -1.45
N HIS A 556 -4.85 11.29 -1.58
CA HIS A 556 -4.72 12.08 -2.81
C HIS A 556 -3.80 11.46 -3.88
N HIS A 557 -3.06 10.39 -3.57
CA HIS A 557 -2.05 9.81 -4.47
C HIS A 557 -2.66 8.94 -5.57
N LYS A 558 -3.46 9.55 -6.45
CA LYS A 558 -4.07 8.91 -7.62
C LYS A 558 -3.98 9.81 -8.85
N GLU A 559 -4.08 9.20 -10.03
CA GLU A 559 -4.12 9.92 -11.32
C GLU A 559 -2.93 10.87 -11.49
N ALA A 560 -3.18 12.13 -11.84
CA ALA A 560 -2.15 13.16 -12.03
C ALA A 560 -1.31 13.46 -10.77
N LEU A 561 -1.79 13.07 -9.58
CA LEU A 561 -1.09 13.27 -8.30
C LEU A 561 -0.32 12.02 -7.84
N PHE A 562 -0.40 10.91 -8.57
CA PHE A 562 0.33 9.68 -8.22
C PHE A 562 1.84 9.90 -8.28
N GLN A 563 2.31 10.57 -9.33
CA GLN A 563 3.70 10.94 -9.52
C GLN A 563 3.77 12.30 -10.22
N PRO A 564 4.62 13.24 -9.76
CA PRO A 564 4.79 14.52 -10.43
C PRO A 564 5.24 14.37 -11.88
N LEU A 565 4.62 15.14 -12.78
CA LEU A 565 5.03 15.28 -14.17
C LEU A 565 5.72 16.64 -14.36
N ARG A 566 7.02 16.63 -14.62
CA ARG A 566 7.85 17.82 -14.84
C ARG A 566 7.80 18.23 -16.31
N LYS A 567 7.68 19.53 -16.55
CA LYS A 567 7.56 20.16 -17.89
C LYS A 567 8.62 21.25 -18.04
N THR A 568 9.18 21.39 -19.24
CA THR A 568 10.15 22.45 -19.54
C THR A 568 9.43 23.75 -19.93
N GLY A 569 10.18 24.85 -20.03
CA GLY A 569 9.62 26.15 -20.44
C GLY A 569 9.05 26.19 -21.87
N ILE A 570 9.28 25.17 -22.69
CA ILE A 570 8.76 25.07 -24.06
C ILE A 570 7.63 24.04 -24.23
N ASP A 571 7.15 23.40 -23.15
CA ASP A 571 6.12 22.34 -23.23
C ASP A 571 4.85 22.82 -23.98
N ASP A 572 4.36 24.02 -23.68
CA ASP A 572 3.18 24.59 -24.36
C ASP A 572 3.43 24.84 -25.87
N TRP A 573 4.67 25.15 -26.26
CA TRP A 573 5.03 25.24 -27.68
C TRP A 573 4.97 23.88 -28.35
N ALA A 574 5.55 22.87 -27.69
CA ALA A 574 5.60 21.52 -28.20
C ALA A 574 4.18 20.95 -28.36
N ASP A 575 3.29 21.20 -27.40
CA ASP A 575 1.87 20.86 -27.49
C ASP A 575 1.21 21.56 -28.70
N ALA A 576 1.46 22.85 -28.89
CA ALA A 576 0.95 23.61 -30.04
C ALA A 576 1.49 23.12 -31.41
N HIS A 577 2.67 22.49 -31.42
CA HIS A 577 3.31 21.94 -32.63
C HIS A 577 3.12 20.42 -32.76
N GLY A 578 2.16 19.85 -32.02
CA GLY A 578 1.75 18.45 -32.18
C GLY A 578 2.74 17.42 -31.67
N ALA A 579 3.63 17.79 -30.74
CA ALA A 579 4.59 16.86 -30.16
C ALA A 579 3.91 15.62 -29.57
N VAL A 580 4.49 14.45 -29.85
CA VAL A 580 4.16 13.22 -29.14
C VAL A 580 5.21 13.04 -28.05
N TYR A 581 4.80 12.64 -26.85
CA TYR A 581 5.66 12.65 -25.67
C TYR A 581 6.04 11.27 -25.17
N GLU A 582 7.16 11.22 -24.45
CA GLU A 582 7.54 10.11 -23.59
C GLU A 582 7.90 10.59 -22.17
N ASN A 583 7.88 9.67 -21.22
CA ASN A 583 8.30 9.93 -19.85
C ASN A 583 9.77 9.53 -19.67
N VAL A 584 10.62 10.51 -19.37
CA VAL A 584 12.05 10.31 -19.07
C VAL A 584 12.29 10.69 -17.62
N ALA A 585 12.45 9.68 -16.75
CA ALA A 585 12.32 9.85 -15.30
C ALA A 585 10.96 10.49 -14.94
N GLN A 586 10.95 11.71 -14.40
CA GLN A 586 9.72 12.46 -14.11
C GLN A 586 9.40 13.52 -15.18
N TRP A 587 10.22 13.65 -16.22
CA TRP A 587 10.02 14.65 -17.27
C TRP A 587 9.13 14.12 -18.38
N ARG A 588 8.16 14.95 -18.80
CA ARG A 588 7.49 14.81 -20.09
C ARG A 588 8.41 15.42 -21.15
N ARG A 589 8.92 14.62 -22.08
CA ARG A 589 9.79 15.11 -23.18
C ARG A 589 9.15 14.82 -24.53
N ALA A 590 9.30 15.73 -25.49
CA ALA A 590 8.91 15.46 -26.86
C ALA A 590 9.74 14.28 -27.40
N ARG A 591 9.03 13.22 -27.79
CA ARG A 591 9.58 12.01 -28.40
C ARG A 591 9.85 12.23 -29.89
N TYR A 592 8.90 12.84 -30.60
CA TYR A 592 8.99 13.26 -32.00
C TYR A 592 7.88 14.28 -32.33
N PHE A 593 7.95 14.92 -33.50
CA PHE A 593 7.03 15.93 -34.00
C PHE A 593 6.44 15.51 -35.37
N PRO A 594 5.29 14.81 -35.41
CA PRO A 594 4.67 14.36 -36.65
C PRO A 594 4.08 15.52 -37.46
N GLN A 595 4.08 15.38 -38.79
CA GLN A 595 3.38 16.28 -39.71
C GLN A 595 2.25 15.54 -40.43
N GLY A 596 1.04 16.10 -40.41
CA GLY A 596 -0.12 15.51 -41.07
C GLY A 596 -0.46 14.11 -40.52
N SER A 597 -0.33 13.08 -41.36
CA SER A 597 -0.65 11.68 -41.02
C SER A 597 0.58 10.80 -40.85
N GLU A 598 1.77 11.39 -40.64
CA GLU A 598 2.98 10.62 -40.36
C GLU A 598 2.82 9.79 -39.08
N ASP A 599 3.28 8.53 -39.16
CA ASP A 599 3.57 7.75 -37.97
C ASP A 599 4.95 8.14 -37.39
N MET A 600 5.34 7.48 -36.30
CA MET A 600 6.61 7.75 -35.63
C MET A 600 7.80 7.56 -36.58
N ASP A 601 7.84 6.45 -37.31
CA ASP A 601 8.98 6.09 -38.17
C ASP A 601 9.14 7.11 -39.30
N ALA A 602 8.05 7.53 -39.95
CA ALA A 602 8.08 8.54 -41.00
C ALA A 602 8.54 9.90 -40.47
N ALA A 603 8.01 10.33 -39.31
CA ALA A 603 8.37 11.60 -38.67
C ALA A 603 9.85 11.61 -38.26
N VAL A 604 10.31 10.58 -37.56
CA VAL A 604 11.70 10.43 -37.12
C VAL A 604 12.66 10.35 -38.30
N ALA A 605 12.29 9.66 -39.38
CA ALA A 605 13.09 9.60 -40.60
C ALA A 605 13.21 10.98 -41.28
N ARG A 606 12.11 11.76 -41.33
CA ARG A 606 12.12 13.15 -41.83
C ARG A 606 13.00 14.03 -40.95
N GLU A 607 12.80 14.00 -39.64
CA GLU A 607 13.58 14.77 -38.66
C GLU A 607 15.08 14.47 -38.80
N CYS A 608 15.49 13.19 -38.82
CA CYS A 608 16.88 12.78 -39.01
C CYS A 608 17.49 13.38 -40.29
N ARG A 609 16.79 13.23 -41.44
CA ARG A 609 17.26 13.79 -42.73
C ARG A 609 17.41 15.30 -42.67
N THR A 610 16.46 15.99 -42.03
CA THR A 610 16.51 17.45 -41.89
C THR A 610 17.67 17.89 -41.02
N VAL A 611 17.94 17.23 -39.89
CA VAL A 611 19.10 17.56 -39.04
C VAL A 611 20.41 17.42 -39.82
N ARG A 612 20.57 16.32 -40.57
CA ARG A 612 21.79 16.03 -41.35
C ARG A 612 22.00 16.97 -42.54
N SER A 613 20.92 17.40 -43.20
CA SER A 613 20.99 18.19 -44.44
C SER A 613 20.83 19.71 -44.23
N ALA A 614 20.18 20.12 -43.14
CA ALA A 614 19.89 21.50 -42.82
C ALA A 614 20.19 21.80 -41.34
N VAL A 615 19.17 21.76 -40.48
CA VAL A 615 19.28 22.05 -39.05
C VAL A 615 18.11 21.45 -38.27
N GLY A 616 18.40 20.88 -37.11
CA GLY A 616 17.45 20.42 -36.11
C GLY A 616 17.52 21.27 -34.86
N ILE A 617 16.38 21.47 -34.20
CA ILE A 617 16.26 22.18 -32.93
C ILE A 617 15.65 21.22 -31.90
N PHE A 618 16.31 21.04 -30.76
CA PHE A 618 15.93 20.06 -29.73
C PHE A 618 15.99 20.67 -28.34
N ASP A 619 15.01 20.32 -27.51
CA ASP A 619 14.95 20.72 -26.11
C ASP A 619 15.80 19.77 -25.24
N ALA A 620 16.99 20.27 -24.89
CA ALA A 620 17.95 19.61 -24.01
C ALA A 620 17.87 20.13 -22.56
N SER A 621 16.83 20.92 -22.21
CA SER A 621 16.71 21.56 -20.89
C SER A 621 16.72 20.54 -19.75
N THR A 622 16.22 19.33 -19.97
CA THR A 622 16.07 18.31 -18.92
C THR A 622 17.36 17.64 -18.46
N LEU A 623 18.49 17.82 -19.16
CA LEU A 623 19.80 17.31 -18.69
C LEU A 623 20.09 17.86 -17.29
N GLY A 624 20.68 17.03 -16.42
CA GLY A 624 21.11 17.52 -15.10
C GLY A 624 22.23 18.55 -15.25
N LYS A 625 22.24 19.57 -14.38
CA LYS A 625 23.25 20.64 -14.42
C LYS A 625 23.72 20.95 -13.01
N ILE A 626 25.02 20.98 -12.81
CA ILE A 626 25.64 21.20 -11.51
C ILE A 626 26.76 22.23 -11.68
N GLU A 627 26.70 23.33 -10.94
CA GLU A 627 27.85 24.21 -10.76
C GLU A 627 28.77 23.62 -9.70
N VAL A 628 30.05 23.49 -10.04
CA VAL A 628 31.11 23.08 -9.12
C VAL A 628 32.09 24.22 -9.01
N VAL A 629 32.11 24.84 -7.84
CA VAL A 629 32.82 26.10 -7.58
C VAL A 629 33.78 25.93 -6.42
N GLY A 630 34.95 26.55 -6.48
CA GLY A 630 35.91 26.58 -5.38
C GLY A 630 37.34 26.35 -5.86
N PRO A 631 38.35 26.73 -5.04
CA PRO A 631 39.76 26.61 -5.43
C PRO A 631 40.17 25.16 -5.71
N ASP A 632 39.52 24.17 -5.07
CA ASP A 632 39.80 22.75 -5.28
C ASP A 632 38.85 22.06 -6.29
N ALA A 633 37.97 22.81 -6.97
CA ALA A 633 36.99 22.24 -7.90
C ALA A 633 37.63 21.37 -8.98
N ALA A 634 38.76 21.80 -9.54
CA ALA A 634 39.48 21.03 -10.55
C ALA A 634 40.10 19.75 -9.98
N GLU A 635 40.54 19.74 -8.72
CA GLU A 635 41.02 18.53 -8.04
C GLU A 635 39.86 17.58 -7.77
N PHE A 636 38.75 18.07 -7.23
CA PHE A 636 37.56 17.28 -6.97
C PHE A 636 37.04 16.57 -8.22
N LEU A 637 36.85 17.30 -9.33
CA LEU A 637 36.44 16.70 -10.60
C LEU A 637 37.47 15.71 -11.13
N ASN A 638 38.76 15.97 -10.86
CA ASN A 638 39.84 15.04 -11.21
C ASN A 638 39.82 13.77 -10.35
N ARG A 639 39.21 13.75 -9.16
CA ARG A 639 38.96 12.52 -8.40
C ARG A 639 37.68 11.81 -8.84
N MET A 640 36.64 12.55 -9.21
CA MET A 640 35.33 11.98 -9.59
C MET A 640 35.32 11.34 -10.98
N TYR A 641 35.79 12.03 -12.01
CA TYR A 641 35.71 11.55 -13.39
C TYR A 641 36.90 10.69 -13.80
N THR A 642 36.76 9.87 -14.85
CA THR A 642 37.84 8.97 -15.32
C THR A 642 39.00 9.68 -16.01
N ASN A 643 38.75 10.81 -16.69
CA ASN A 643 39.76 11.58 -17.43
C ASN A 643 40.31 12.77 -16.61
N PRO A 644 41.44 13.37 -17.03
CA PRO A 644 42.03 14.49 -16.28
C PRO A 644 41.13 15.73 -16.33
N TRP A 645 41.03 16.51 -15.26
CA TRP A 645 40.25 17.78 -15.26
C TRP A 645 41.09 19.02 -14.98
N LYS A 646 42.22 18.88 -14.29
CA LYS A 646 43.16 19.98 -14.01
C LYS A 646 43.70 20.69 -15.26
N SER A 647 43.87 19.93 -16.34
CA SER A 647 44.42 20.42 -17.63
C SER A 647 43.37 20.98 -18.60
N LEU A 648 42.09 21.03 -18.19
CA LEU A 648 41.06 21.66 -19.01
C LEU A 648 41.14 23.17 -18.82
N GLU A 649 41.43 23.95 -19.86
CA GLU A 649 41.50 25.41 -19.74
C GLU A 649 40.09 26.05 -19.65
N PRO A 650 39.94 27.22 -18.98
CA PRO A 650 38.71 28.00 -19.04
C PRO A 650 38.26 28.27 -20.49
N GLY A 651 36.95 28.26 -20.74
CA GLY A 651 36.37 28.40 -22.09
C GLY A 651 36.40 27.11 -22.92
N ARG A 652 36.75 25.97 -22.31
CA ARG A 652 36.77 24.65 -22.95
C ARG A 652 35.82 23.67 -22.27
N CYS A 653 35.35 22.71 -23.06
CA CYS A 653 34.49 21.62 -22.63
C CYS A 653 35.24 20.27 -22.67
N ARG A 654 34.75 19.30 -21.90
CA ARG A 654 35.25 17.92 -21.90
C ARG A 654 34.09 16.96 -21.65
N TYR A 655 34.01 15.91 -22.46
CA TYR A 655 33.17 14.76 -22.18
C TYR A 655 33.79 13.96 -21.03
N GLY A 656 33.03 13.66 -19.99
CA GLY A 656 33.47 12.92 -18.82
C GLY A 656 32.64 11.66 -18.61
N LEU A 657 33.30 10.57 -18.19
CA LEU A 657 32.64 9.39 -17.65
C LEU A 657 32.75 9.37 -16.14
N LEU A 658 31.63 9.10 -15.48
CA LEU A 658 31.55 8.90 -14.05
C LEU A 658 31.35 7.41 -13.76
N LEU A 659 32.16 6.85 -12.87
CA LEU A 659 32.05 5.45 -12.46
C LEU A 659 31.61 5.36 -11.00
N GLY A 660 31.03 4.21 -10.62
CA GLY A 660 30.94 3.83 -9.22
C GLY A 660 32.24 3.16 -8.75
N GLU A 661 32.40 2.93 -7.45
CA GLU A 661 33.56 2.23 -6.89
C GLU A 661 33.80 0.84 -7.49
N HIS A 662 32.74 0.22 -8.01
CA HIS A 662 32.78 -1.07 -8.70
C HIS A 662 33.32 -0.99 -10.15
N GLY A 663 33.61 0.21 -10.69
CA GLY A 663 34.28 0.42 -11.98
C GLY A 663 33.36 0.42 -13.21
N PHE A 664 32.04 0.37 -13.01
CA PHE A 664 31.05 0.45 -14.10
C PHE A 664 30.58 1.89 -14.30
N ILE A 665 30.15 2.19 -15.54
CA ILE A 665 29.64 3.51 -15.91
C ILE A 665 28.35 3.78 -15.15
N ILE A 666 28.33 4.92 -14.43
CA ILE A 666 27.18 5.39 -13.66
C ILE A 666 26.50 6.53 -14.39
N ASP A 667 27.25 7.47 -14.94
CA ASP A 667 26.73 8.62 -15.68
C ASP A 667 27.79 9.18 -16.63
N ASP A 668 27.38 10.07 -17.51
CA ASP A 668 28.26 10.77 -18.44
C ASP A 668 27.70 12.15 -18.82
N GLY A 669 28.54 12.95 -19.48
CA GLY A 669 28.10 14.25 -19.99
C GLY A 669 29.25 15.14 -20.44
N VAL A 670 28.89 16.25 -21.08
CA VAL A 670 29.86 17.27 -21.53
C VAL A 670 29.83 18.44 -20.56
N SER A 671 30.94 18.67 -19.88
CA SER A 671 31.04 19.74 -18.89
C SER A 671 32.04 20.81 -19.32
N ALA A 672 31.84 22.04 -18.88
CA ALA A 672 32.68 23.17 -19.22
C ALA A 672 33.41 23.74 -18.01
N ARG A 673 34.64 24.19 -18.23
CA ARG A 673 35.34 25.06 -17.27
C ARG A 673 35.07 26.51 -17.65
N LEU A 674 34.30 27.22 -16.83
CA LEU A 674 33.91 28.61 -17.08
C LEU A 674 34.97 29.59 -16.55
N ALA A 675 35.56 29.27 -15.41
CA ALA A 675 36.66 30.02 -14.79
C ALA A 675 37.67 29.03 -14.18
N PRO A 676 38.87 29.48 -13.73
CA PRO A 676 39.84 28.58 -13.10
C PRO A 676 39.26 27.72 -11.97
N ASP A 677 38.31 28.26 -11.22
CA ASP A 677 37.67 27.68 -10.04
C ASP A 677 36.17 27.43 -10.22
N ARG A 678 35.64 27.46 -11.46
CA ARG A 678 34.20 27.31 -11.74
C ARG A 678 33.93 26.39 -12.94
N PHE A 679 33.15 25.34 -12.72
CA PHE A 679 32.74 24.37 -13.73
C PHE A 679 31.22 24.26 -13.82
N HIS A 680 30.71 24.17 -15.05
CA HIS A 680 29.32 23.85 -15.34
C HIS A 680 29.25 22.42 -15.86
N LEU A 681 28.77 21.51 -15.02
CA LEU A 681 28.62 20.11 -15.38
C LEU A 681 27.27 19.86 -16.03
N THR A 682 27.25 18.97 -17.01
CA THR A 682 26.02 18.34 -17.49
C THR A 682 26.05 16.85 -17.19
N THR A 683 24.89 16.30 -16.87
CA THR A 683 24.66 14.87 -16.60
C THR A 683 23.48 14.39 -17.44
N THR A 684 23.25 13.08 -17.47
CA THR A 684 22.03 12.53 -18.07
C THR A 684 20.78 13.07 -17.38
N THR A 685 19.65 13.13 -18.09
CA THR A 685 18.35 13.58 -17.55
C THR A 685 17.90 12.76 -16.34
N GLY A 686 18.02 11.43 -16.40
CA GLY A 686 17.63 10.53 -15.32
C GLY A 686 18.63 10.49 -14.16
N GLY A 687 19.91 10.79 -14.44
CA GLY A 687 21.00 10.72 -13.46
C GLY A 687 21.20 11.97 -12.62
N ALA A 688 20.59 13.11 -12.97
CA ALA A 688 20.84 14.43 -12.36
C ALA A 688 20.92 14.42 -10.83
N ALA A 689 19.87 13.94 -10.14
CA ALA A 689 19.84 13.91 -8.67
C ALA A 689 20.84 12.91 -8.10
N ARG A 690 21.04 11.76 -8.76
CA ARG A 690 21.97 10.72 -8.33
C ARG A 690 23.42 11.19 -8.41
N VAL A 691 23.81 11.89 -9.47
CA VAL A 691 25.17 12.42 -9.64
C VAL A 691 25.48 13.48 -8.57
N LEU A 692 24.56 14.42 -8.33
CA LEU A 692 24.75 15.42 -7.26
C LEU A 692 24.89 14.75 -5.90
N ASN A 693 24.00 13.82 -5.56
CA ASN A 693 24.06 13.12 -4.27
C ASN A 693 25.36 12.32 -4.13
N MET A 694 25.84 11.69 -5.19
CA MET A 694 27.12 10.99 -5.18
C MET A 694 28.29 11.95 -4.97
N MET A 695 28.30 13.10 -5.64
CA MET A 695 29.34 14.12 -5.46
C MET A 695 29.34 14.69 -4.03
N GLU A 696 28.16 15.00 -3.49
CA GLU A 696 27.99 15.44 -2.10
C GLU A 696 28.45 14.38 -1.09
N ASP A 697 28.13 13.11 -1.32
CA ASP A 697 28.56 12.01 -0.45
C ASP A 697 30.09 11.94 -0.35
N TYR A 698 30.81 11.93 -1.48
CA TYR A 698 32.28 11.95 -1.46
C TYR A 698 32.85 13.21 -0.81
N LEU A 699 32.29 14.37 -1.12
CA LEU A 699 32.77 15.64 -0.58
C LEU A 699 32.56 15.71 0.94
N GLN A 700 31.40 15.28 1.45
CA GLN A 700 31.07 15.36 2.88
C GLN A 700 31.74 14.25 3.70
N THR A 701 31.93 13.06 3.14
CA THR A 701 32.36 11.87 3.91
C THR A 701 33.81 11.46 3.68
N GLU A 702 34.38 11.70 2.50
CA GLU A 702 35.72 11.23 2.13
C GLU A 702 36.73 12.38 1.98
N TRP A 703 36.32 13.51 1.38
CA TRP A 703 37.20 14.62 1.03
C TRP A 703 36.71 15.96 1.60
N ALA A 704 36.32 15.94 2.88
CA ALA A 704 35.82 17.11 3.60
C ALA A 704 36.86 18.23 3.79
N ASP A 705 38.11 17.99 3.39
CA ASP A 705 39.21 18.96 3.36
C ASP A 705 39.27 19.79 2.07
N LEU A 706 38.51 19.43 1.03
CA LEU A 706 38.49 20.19 -0.23
C LEU A 706 37.54 21.38 -0.17
N ASP A 707 38.03 22.55 -0.56
CA ASP A 707 37.22 23.78 -0.68
C ASP A 707 36.43 23.76 -1.99
N VAL A 708 35.29 23.06 -1.99
CA VAL A 708 34.39 22.89 -3.12
C VAL A 708 32.93 23.06 -2.69
N TRP A 709 32.14 23.73 -3.52
CA TRP A 709 30.70 23.89 -3.35
C TRP A 709 29.98 23.41 -4.59
N LEU A 710 28.98 22.56 -4.37
CA LEU A 710 28.14 21.99 -5.42
C LEU A 710 26.79 22.69 -5.38
N THR A 711 26.23 23.03 -6.53
CA THR A 711 24.88 23.59 -6.61
C THR A 711 24.17 23.03 -7.83
N SER A 712 23.01 22.40 -7.64
CA SER A 712 22.19 22.04 -8.80
C SER A 712 21.67 23.31 -9.45
N THR A 713 21.95 23.46 -10.73
CA THR A 713 21.38 24.50 -11.59
C THR A 713 20.53 23.88 -12.69
N THR A 714 20.05 22.65 -12.49
CA THR A 714 19.27 21.91 -13.50
C THR A 714 18.08 22.71 -14.01
N GLU A 715 17.27 23.25 -13.09
CA GLU A 715 16.06 24.02 -13.44
C GLU A 715 16.34 25.50 -13.68
N GLN A 716 17.56 25.99 -13.42
CA GLN A 716 17.93 27.38 -13.68
C GLN A 716 18.11 27.65 -15.17
N TRP A 717 18.49 26.64 -15.96
CA TRP A 717 18.87 26.81 -17.36
C TRP A 717 17.95 26.04 -18.30
N SER A 718 17.38 26.76 -19.27
CA SER A 718 16.87 26.14 -20.50
C SER A 718 18.02 25.91 -21.47
N VAL A 719 18.01 24.77 -22.17
CA VAL A 719 19.05 24.39 -23.11
C VAL A 719 18.44 24.00 -24.44
N ILE A 720 18.82 24.74 -25.48
CA ILE A 720 18.32 24.58 -26.84
C ILE A 720 19.47 24.08 -27.70
N ALA A 721 19.40 22.81 -28.12
CA ALA A 721 20.39 22.22 -29.01
C ALA A 721 20.02 22.53 -30.46
N VAL A 722 20.89 23.27 -31.16
CA VAL A 722 20.77 23.60 -32.58
C VAL A 722 21.86 22.82 -33.32
N GLN A 723 21.46 21.80 -34.07
CA GLN A 723 22.35 20.77 -34.64
C GLN A 723 22.20 20.69 -36.15
N GLY A 724 23.28 20.57 -36.92
CA GLY A 724 23.26 20.45 -38.37
C GLY A 724 24.18 21.45 -39.08
N PRO A 725 24.45 21.25 -40.39
CA PRO A 725 25.39 22.08 -41.15
C PRO A 725 25.01 23.57 -41.20
N LYS A 726 23.72 23.90 -41.05
CA LYS A 726 23.24 25.29 -41.01
C LYS A 726 23.14 25.89 -39.60
N ALA A 727 23.46 25.14 -38.54
CA ALA A 727 23.28 25.58 -37.15
C ALA A 727 23.94 26.93 -36.85
N ARG A 728 25.19 27.15 -37.31
CA ARG A 728 25.89 28.44 -37.14
C ARG A 728 25.13 29.59 -37.80
N ARG A 729 24.57 29.37 -39.00
CA ARG A 729 23.82 30.41 -39.74
C ARG A 729 22.51 30.78 -39.04
N VAL A 730 21.87 29.81 -38.38
CA VAL A 730 20.63 30.05 -37.63
C VAL A 730 20.86 30.89 -36.39
N ILE A 731 21.90 30.60 -35.60
CA ILE A 731 22.12 31.33 -34.35
C ILE A 731 22.85 32.67 -34.54
N ALA A 732 23.65 32.84 -35.61
CA ALA A 732 24.50 34.01 -35.79
C ALA A 732 23.75 35.37 -35.76
N PRO A 733 22.57 35.53 -36.37
CA PRO A 733 21.82 36.79 -36.31
C PRO A 733 21.30 37.14 -34.91
N LEU A 734 21.24 36.16 -34.02
CA LEU A 734 20.65 36.29 -32.69
C LEU A 734 21.71 36.50 -31.60
N VAL A 735 22.97 36.22 -31.90
CA VAL A 735 24.09 36.24 -30.94
C VAL A 735 24.81 37.59 -30.95
N GLU A 736 25.08 38.10 -29.75
CA GLU A 736 25.78 39.36 -29.51
C GLU A 736 27.02 39.12 -28.65
N GLY A 737 28.17 39.69 -29.05
CA GLY A 737 29.40 39.65 -28.26
C GLY A 737 30.20 38.34 -28.32
N ILE A 738 29.83 37.39 -29.18
CA ILE A 738 30.56 36.12 -29.40
C ILE A 738 30.94 35.98 -30.88
N ASP A 739 32.23 35.79 -31.15
CA ASP A 739 32.70 35.41 -32.49
C ASP A 739 32.44 33.92 -32.76
N LEU A 740 31.58 33.63 -33.74
CA LEU A 740 31.15 32.27 -34.11
C LEU A 740 32.02 31.63 -35.21
N SER A 741 33.09 32.29 -35.66
CA SER A 741 34.02 31.73 -36.64
C SER A 741 34.64 30.41 -36.13
N PRO A 742 34.93 29.43 -37.01
CA PRO A 742 35.54 28.17 -36.60
C PRO A 742 36.82 28.33 -35.77
N GLU A 743 37.63 29.36 -36.08
CA GLU A 743 38.88 29.66 -35.42
C GLU A 743 38.67 30.20 -34.00
N ALA A 744 37.72 31.13 -33.81
CA ALA A 744 37.42 31.72 -32.51
C ALA A 744 36.58 30.78 -31.61
N PHE A 745 35.76 29.93 -32.23
CA PHE A 745 34.86 29.00 -31.56
C PHE A 745 35.05 27.53 -32.01
N PRO A 746 36.22 26.92 -31.66
CA PRO A 746 36.54 25.54 -32.03
C PRO A 746 35.73 24.50 -31.25
N HIS A 747 35.78 23.23 -31.68
CA HIS A 747 34.98 22.15 -31.10
C HIS A 747 35.30 21.98 -29.62
N MET A 748 34.28 21.66 -28.81
CA MET A 748 34.39 21.54 -27.35
C MET A 748 34.86 22.84 -26.68
N ALA A 749 34.26 23.97 -27.06
CA ALA A 749 34.43 25.26 -26.41
C ALA A 749 33.11 25.76 -25.81
N VAL A 750 33.23 26.70 -24.88
CA VAL A 750 32.10 27.47 -24.32
C VAL A 750 32.44 28.96 -24.36
N ARG A 751 31.43 29.81 -24.59
CA ARG A 751 31.54 31.27 -24.53
C ARG A 751 30.36 31.85 -23.77
N GLU A 752 30.62 32.88 -22.96
CA GLU A 752 29.59 33.68 -22.30
C GLU A 752 29.39 34.96 -23.13
N GLY A 753 28.14 35.37 -23.31
CA GLY A 753 27.76 36.54 -24.12
C GLY A 753 26.26 36.75 -24.07
N LYS A 754 25.67 37.26 -25.15
CA LYS A 754 24.21 37.45 -25.24
C LYS A 754 23.60 36.73 -26.45
N ILE A 755 22.36 36.29 -26.31
CA ILE A 755 21.51 35.86 -27.42
C ILE A 755 20.11 36.47 -27.23
N CYS A 756 19.56 37.11 -28.26
CA CYS A 756 18.29 37.84 -28.15
C CYS A 756 18.29 38.85 -26.97
N GLY A 757 19.42 39.53 -26.71
CA GLY A 757 19.60 40.43 -25.56
C GLY A 757 19.77 39.76 -24.18
N VAL A 758 19.58 38.45 -24.06
CA VAL A 758 19.65 37.67 -22.81
C VAL A 758 21.03 37.08 -22.61
N ASP A 759 21.52 37.05 -21.38
CA ASP A 759 22.81 36.42 -21.06
C ASP A 759 22.78 34.92 -21.37
N THR A 760 23.78 34.44 -22.11
CA THR A 760 23.85 33.06 -22.56
C THR A 760 25.22 32.45 -22.31
N ARG A 761 25.21 31.14 -22.07
CA ARG A 761 26.37 30.29 -22.22
C ARG A 761 26.18 29.46 -23.47
N LEU A 762 26.97 29.75 -24.49
CA LEU A 762 26.92 29.05 -25.76
C LEU A 762 27.97 27.95 -25.74
N PHE A 763 27.55 26.71 -25.95
CA PHE A 763 28.44 25.55 -26.01
C PHE A 763 28.53 25.07 -27.46
N ARG A 764 29.74 24.83 -27.96
CA ARG A 764 29.92 24.26 -29.31
C ARG A 764 30.20 22.75 -29.20
N VAL A 765 29.13 22.01 -28.98
CA VAL A 765 29.07 20.58 -28.67
C VAL A 765 28.04 19.88 -29.56
N SER A 766 28.20 18.58 -29.75
CA SER A 766 27.33 17.80 -30.62
C SER A 766 27.18 16.39 -30.10
N PHE A 767 25.93 15.96 -29.96
CA PHE A 767 25.58 14.55 -29.70
C PHE A 767 25.03 13.85 -30.96
N THR A 768 25.09 14.53 -32.11
CA THR A 768 24.65 14.00 -33.41
C THR A 768 25.84 13.73 -34.33
N GLY A 769 27.01 14.31 -34.07
CA GLY A 769 28.16 14.29 -34.96
C GLY A 769 28.13 15.37 -36.06
N GLU A 770 27.06 16.16 -36.15
CA GLU A 770 27.04 17.39 -36.98
C GLU A 770 27.67 18.57 -36.24
N LEU A 771 27.90 19.69 -36.96
CA LEU A 771 28.07 20.99 -36.33
C LEU A 771 26.91 21.28 -35.37
N GLY A 772 27.21 21.66 -34.14
CA GLY A 772 26.21 21.82 -33.09
C GLY A 772 26.53 22.94 -32.11
N PHE A 773 25.46 23.57 -31.64
CA PHE A 773 25.48 24.54 -30.55
C PHE A 773 24.41 24.21 -29.51
N GLU A 774 24.73 24.31 -28.23
CA GLU A 774 23.75 24.31 -27.16
C GLU A 774 23.68 25.71 -26.55
N VAL A 775 22.53 26.34 -26.73
CA VAL A 775 22.22 27.67 -26.21
C VAL A 775 21.66 27.50 -24.81
N ASN A 776 22.43 27.89 -23.79
CA ASN A 776 21.99 27.84 -22.39
C ASN A 776 21.59 29.26 -21.98
N VAL A 777 20.34 29.44 -21.55
CA VAL A 777 19.79 30.72 -21.06
C VAL A 777 19.01 30.50 -19.77
N PRO A 778 18.85 31.51 -18.90
CA PRO A 778 17.98 31.40 -17.74
C PRO A 778 16.58 30.92 -18.14
N ALA A 779 16.01 29.98 -17.38
CA ALA A 779 14.83 29.22 -17.78
C ALA A 779 13.60 30.09 -18.13
N GLU A 780 13.45 31.23 -17.46
CA GLU A 780 12.39 32.22 -17.73
C GLU A 780 12.43 32.81 -19.14
N TYR A 781 13.60 32.82 -19.79
CA TYR A 781 13.78 33.26 -21.17
C TYR A 781 13.76 32.11 -22.18
N GLY A 782 13.73 30.85 -21.71
CA GLY A 782 13.86 29.67 -22.56
C GLY A 782 12.83 29.62 -23.69
N ARG A 783 11.57 29.94 -23.39
CA ARG A 783 10.48 30.01 -24.38
C ARG A 783 10.75 31.04 -25.48
N MET A 784 11.12 32.25 -25.08
CA MET A 784 11.34 33.36 -25.98
C MET A 784 12.52 33.10 -26.92
N VAL A 785 13.64 32.60 -26.37
CA VAL A 785 14.82 32.27 -27.17
C VAL A 785 14.56 31.08 -28.09
N TRP A 786 13.78 30.08 -27.64
CA TRP A 786 13.31 28.99 -28.50
C TRP A 786 12.54 29.50 -29.72
N GLU A 787 11.57 30.39 -29.52
CA GLU A 787 10.78 30.94 -30.63
C GLU A 787 11.62 31.77 -31.60
N ALA A 788 12.58 32.54 -31.10
CA ALA A 788 13.49 33.31 -31.94
C ALA A 788 14.38 32.39 -32.80
N ILE A 789 14.96 31.35 -32.20
CA ILE A 789 15.76 30.34 -32.90
C ILE A 789 14.88 29.57 -33.89
N TRP A 790 13.66 29.22 -33.51
CA TRP A 790 12.70 28.53 -34.38
C TRP A 790 12.36 29.38 -35.62
N ALA A 791 11.95 30.63 -35.42
CA ALA A 791 11.58 31.54 -36.50
C ALA A 791 12.73 31.82 -37.47
N GLU A 792 13.97 31.90 -36.98
CA GLU A 792 15.14 31.96 -37.86
C GLU A 792 15.40 30.63 -38.55
N GLY A 793 15.34 29.51 -37.80
CA GLY A 793 15.52 28.15 -38.30
C GLY A 793 14.58 27.80 -39.46
N GLU A 794 13.32 28.19 -39.40
CA GLU A 794 12.33 27.96 -40.46
C GLU A 794 12.79 28.50 -41.81
N LYS A 795 13.45 29.67 -41.84
CA LYS A 795 14.01 30.26 -43.07
C LYS A 795 15.10 29.39 -43.71
N HIS A 796 15.71 28.50 -42.92
CA HIS A 796 16.78 27.60 -43.35
C HIS A 796 16.31 26.15 -43.53
N GLY A 797 15.02 25.87 -43.34
CA GLY A 797 14.41 24.55 -43.42
C GLY A 797 14.61 23.70 -42.16
N ALA A 798 14.48 24.30 -40.98
CA ALA A 798 14.61 23.61 -39.70
C ALA A 798 13.51 22.55 -39.47
N ALA A 799 13.84 21.56 -38.64
CA ALA A 799 12.86 20.70 -37.98
C ALA A 799 13.06 20.73 -36.46
N ALA A 800 11.97 20.78 -35.71
CA ALA A 800 12.01 20.41 -34.30
C ALA A 800 12.06 18.89 -34.25
N TYR A 801 12.91 18.35 -33.37
CA TYR A 801 13.04 16.91 -33.23
C TYR A 801 13.00 16.52 -31.75
N GLY A 802 12.59 15.28 -31.50
CA GLY A 802 12.46 14.74 -30.15
C GLY A 802 13.55 13.74 -29.77
N THR A 803 13.34 13.06 -28.65
CA THR A 803 14.30 12.08 -28.11
C THR A 803 14.53 10.89 -29.04
N GLU A 804 13.53 10.45 -29.80
CA GLU A 804 13.67 9.30 -30.71
C GLU A 804 14.66 9.63 -31.84
N THR A 805 14.50 10.78 -32.50
CA THR A 805 15.49 11.25 -33.49
C THR A 805 16.86 11.50 -32.86
N MET A 806 16.92 12.03 -31.63
CA MET A 806 18.18 12.17 -30.90
C MET A 806 18.87 10.81 -30.71
N HIS A 807 18.12 9.77 -30.37
CA HIS A 807 18.61 8.40 -30.22
C HIS A 807 19.11 7.78 -31.53
N VAL A 808 18.43 8.03 -32.65
CA VAL A 808 18.92 7.59 -33.97
C VAL A 808 20.24 8.28 -34.31
N LEU A 809 20.29 9.61 -34.20
CA LEU A 809 21.44 10.41 -34.63
C LEU A 809 22.71 10.10 -33.80
N ARG A 810 22.57 9.85 -32.49
CA ARG A 810 23.69 9.45 -31.63
C ARG A 810 24.12 8.01 -31.90
N ALA A 811 23.18 7.10 -32.18
CA ALA A 811 23.49 5.71 -32.47
C ALA A 811 24.21 5.55 -33.81
N GLU A 812 23.88 6.37 -34.81
CA GLU A 812 24.65 6.48 -36.06
C GLU A 812 26.14 6.78 -35.82
N LYS A 813 26.47 7.51 -34.74
CA LYS A 813 27.84 7.83 -34.31
C LYS A 813 28.42 6.83 -33.31
N GLY A 814 27.65 5.85 -32.85
CA GLY A 814 28.08 4.90 -31.83
C GLY A 814 28.20 5.50 -30.43
N PHE A 815 27.57 6.64 -30.16
CA PHE A 815 27.53 7.21 -28.82
C PHE A 815 26.56 6.43 -27.93
N ILE A 816 26.93 6.23 -26.66
CA ILE A 816 26.11 5.50 -25.69
C ILE A 816 25.01 6.39 -25.11
N ILE A 817 23.93 5.75 -24.65
CA ILE A 817 23.00 6.29 -23.66
C ILE A 817 23.14 5.47 -22.39
N VAL A 818 23.49 6.14 -21.28
CA VAL A 818 23.57 5.48 -19.98
C VAL A 818 22.19 4.97 -19.57
N GLY A 819 22.11 3.70 -19.14
CA GLY A 819 20.85 3.01 -18.86
C GLY A 819 20.22 2.28 -20.04
N GLN A 820 20.68 2.52 -21.28
CA GLN A 820 20.27 1.77 -22.48
C GLN A 820 21.42 0.91 -23.02
N ASP A 821 22.57 1.52 -23.32
CA ASP A 821 23.78 0.80 -23.75
C ASP A 821 24.69 0.40 -22.57
N THR A 822 24.27 0.75 -21.36
CA THR A 822 24.91 0.37 -20.11
C THR A 822 23.84 -0.08 -19.11
N ASP A 823 24.09 -1.18 -18.40
CA ASP A 823 23.12 -1.86 -17.52
C ASP A 823 23.61 -1.97 -16.07
N GLY A 824 24.62 -1.16 -15.71
CA GLY A 824 25.33 -1.26 -14.44
C GLY A 824 26.44 -2.32 -14.41
N THR A 825 26.73 -2.99 -15.54
CA THR A 825 27.85 -3.95 -15.66
C THR A 825 28.84 -3.63 -16.78
N VAL A 826 28.64 -2.50 -17.46
CA VAL A 826 29.46 -2.03 -18.58
C VAL A 826 30.53 -1.07 -18.09
N THR A 827 31.79 -1.41 -18.35
CA THR A 827 32.94 -0.55 -18.06
C THR A 827 33.22 0.42 -19.22
N PRO A 828 34.08 1.44 -19.04
CA PRO A 828 34.56 2.27 -20.14
C PRO A 828 35.16 1.45 -21.30
N ASP A 829 35.87 0.36 -21.02
CA ASP A 829 36.44 -0.47 -22.09
C ASP A 829 35.37 -1.27 -22.83
N ASP A 830 34.42 -1.86 -22.10
CA ASP A 830 33.29 -2.59 -22.69
C ASP A 830 32.50 -1.67 -23.65
N ALA A 831 32.26 -0.41 -23.26
CA ALA A 831 31.59 0.61 -24.08
C ALA A 831 32.43 1.16 -25.24
N GLY A 832 33.69 0.75 -25.41
CA GLY A 832 34.60 1.30 -26.43
C GLY A 832 35.11 2.71 -26.10
N LEU A 833 34.98 3.15 -24.85
CA LEU A 833 35.34 4.47 -24.34
C LEU A 833 36.62 4.44 -23.47
N GLY A 834 37.48 3.43 -23.65
CA GLY A 834 38.76 3.34 -22.95
C GLY A 834 39.68 4.56 -23.16
N TRP A 835 39.47 5.32 -24.24
CA TRP A 835 40.16 6.59 -24.51
C TRP A 835 39.80 7.69 -23.49
N ALA A 836 38.62 7.61 -22.87
CA ALA A 836 38.16 8.54 -21.84
C ALA A 836 38.70 8.17 -20.43
N VAL A 837 39.58 7.17 -20.32
CA VAL A 837 40.22 6.80 -19.05
C VAL A 837 41.64 7.37 -18.99
N GLY A 838 41.89 8.26 -18.02
CA GLY A 838 43.17 8.90 -17.82
C GLY A 838 44.24 7.95 -17.29
N LYS A 839 44.97 7.25 -18.18
CA LYS A 839 46.01 6.25 -17.81
C LYS A 839 47.09 6.78 -16.85
N LYS A 840 47.40 8.08 -16.94
CA LYS A 840 48.44 8.73 -16.10
C LYS A 840 47.91 9.30 -14.79
N LYS A 841 46.59 9.32 -14.57
CA LYS A 841 46.03 9.80 -13.30
C LYS A 841 46.45 8.84 -12.19
N PRO A 842 46.86 9.31 -11.00
CA PRO A 842 47.18 8.41 -9.90
C PRO A 842 45.95 7.60 -9.48
N ASP A 843 44.80 8.27 -9.31
CA ASP A 843 43.54 7.64 -8.92
C ASP A 843 42.30 8.40 -9.44
N PHE A 844 41.14 7.74 -9.35
CA PHE A 844 39.78 8.29 -9.47
C PHE A 844 38.76 7.24 -9.00
N VAL A 845 37.55 7.66 -8.65
CA VAL A 845 36.46 6.78 -8.18
C VAL A 845 36.26 5.60 -9.15
N GLY A 846 36.36 4.38 -8.64
CA GLY A 846 36.23 3.15 -9.43
C GLY A 846 37.47 2.68 -10.20
N LYS A 847 38.56 3.47 -10.27
CA LYS A 847 39.79 3.08 -11.00
C LYS A 847 40.36 1.75 -10.50
N ARG A 848 40.38 1.55 -9.18
CA ARG A 848 40.90 0.34 -8.55
C ARG A 848 40.15 -0.91 -9.02
N SER A 849 38.85 -0.81 -9.25
CA SER A 849 38.02 -1.93 -9.70
C SER A 849 38.25 -2.31 -11.15
N LEU A 850 38.67 -1.36 -12.00
CA LEU A 850 39.02 -1.63 -13.40
C LEU A 850 40.16 -2.64 -13.57
N ALA A 851 40.95 -2.89 -12.52
CA ALA A 851 42.03 -3.88 -12.52
C ALA A 851 41.63 -5.25 -11.93
N ARG A 852 40.36 -5.45 -11.54
CA ARG A 852 39.92 -6.72 -10.95
C ARG A 852 39.89 -7.83 -12.01
N PRO A 853 40.15 -9.10 -11.62
CA PRO A 853 40.23 -10.22 -12.57
C PRO A 853 39.03 -10.34 -13.52
N ASP A 854 37.81 -10.14 -13.04
CA ASP A 854 36.59 -10.21 -13.87
C ASP A 854 36.46 -9.05 -14.87
N ILE A 855 37.00 -7.87 -14.53
CA ILE A 855 36.95 -6.69 -15.39
C ILE A 855 37.99 -6.76 -16.51
N VAL A 856 39.13 -7.39 -16.25
CA VAL A 856 40.18 -7.58 -17.26
C VAL A 856 40.10 -8.94 -17.95
N ALA A 857 39.09 -9.76 -17.62
CA ALA A 857 38.88 -11.07 -18.23
C ALA A 857 38.63 -10.95 -19.74
N ALA A 858 39.15 -11.90 -20.50
CA ALA A 858 38.80 -12.04 -21.91
C ALA A 858 37.32 -12.43 -22.06
N GLY A 859 36.71 -12.08 -23.19
CA GLY A 859 35.34 -12.49 -23.51
C GLY A 859 34.23 -11.70 -22.81
N ARG A 860 34.55 -10.59 -22.14
CA ARG A 860 33.53 -9.64 -21.66
C ARG A 860 32.64 -9.14 -22.80
N LYS A 861 31.41 -8.76 -22.47
CA LYS A 861 30.51 -8.14 -23.44
C LYS A 861 31.04 -6.76 -23.82
N GLN A 862 31.21 -6.53 -25.11
CA GLN A 862 31.75 -5.31 -25.67
C GLN A 862 30.73 -4.72 -26.63
N LEU A 863 30.63 -3.39 -26.63
CA LEU A 863 29.73 -2.65 -27.48
C LEU A 863 30.22 -2.71 -28.93
N VAL A 864 29.36 -3.20 -29.81
CA VAL A 864 29.58 -3.34 -31.25
C VAL A 864 28.37 -2.87 -32.02
N GLY A 865 28.54 -2.65 -33.33
CA GLY A 865 27.44 -2.45 -34.26
C GLY A 865 26.98 -3.77 -34.88
N LEU A 866 25.73 -3.83 -35.30
CA LEU A 866 25.11 -4.92 -36.03
C LEU A 866 24.41 -4.37 -37.27
N LEU A 867 24.61 -5.05 -38.41
CA LEU A 867 23.95 -4.78 -39.66
C LEU A 867 23.22 -6.03 -40.13
N THR A 868 21.89 -6.00 -40.19
CA THR A 868 21.08 -7.12 -40.64
C THR A 868 21.30 -7.42 -42.12
N ASP A 869 21.15 -8.69 -42.51
CA ASP A 869 21.25 -9.09 -43.92
C ASP A 869 20.15 -8.45 -44.78
N ASP A 870 18.91 -8.43 -44.26
CA ASP A 870 17.84 -7.59 -44.80
C ASP A 870 18.04 -6.16 -44.26
N PRO A 871 18.42 -5.18 -45.10
CA PRO A 871 18.67 -3.80 -44.67
C PRO A 871 17.41 -3.09 -44.16
N GLN A 872 16.21 -3.65 -44.33
CA GLN A 872 14.97 -3.07 -43.80
C GLN A 872 14.56 -3.70 -42.47
N ALA A 873 15.16 -4.82 -42.07
CA ALA A 873 14.84 -5.48 -40.81
C ALA A 873 15.45 -4.73 -39.62
N VAL A 874 14.61 -4.05 -38.85
CA VAL A 874 14.99 -3.44 -37.56
C VAL A 874 14.93 -4.52 -36.48
N LEU A 875 16.01 -4.65 -35.70
CA LEU A 875 16.06 -5.59 -34.57
C LEU A 875 15.24 -5.05 -33.39
N GLU A 876 14.71 -5.94 -32.56
CA GLU A 876 14.05 -5.54 -31.31
C GLU A 876 15.12 -5.23 -30.25
N GLU A 877 15.03 -4.08 -29.59
CA GLU A 877 15.90 -3.76 -28.46
C GLU A 877 15.68 -4.75 -27.31
N GLY A 878 16.76 -5.26 -26.71
CA GLY A 878 16.73 -6.34 -25.72
C GLY A 878 16.76 -7.76 -26.31
N ALA A 879 16.67 -7.91 -27.64
CA ALA A 879 16.73 -9.22 -28.29
C ALA A 879 18.07 -9.92 -28.01
N GLN A 880 17.99 -11.23 -27.73
CA GLN A 880 19.15 -12.04 -27.38
C GLN A 880 19.93 -12.47 -28.62
N ILE A 881 21.25 -12.56 -28.48
CA ILE A 881 22.17 -12.89 -29.56
C ILE A 881 22.81 -14.24 -29.28
N VAL A 882 22.84 -15.11 -30.28
CA VAL A 882 23.49 -16.43 -30.26
C VAL A 882 24.46 -16.58 -31.43
N ALA A 883 25.48 -17.41 -31.25
CA ALA A 883 26.43 -17.73 -32.33
C ALA A 883 25.87 -18.76 -33.33
N ASP A 884 24.99 -19.67 -32.89
CA ASP A 884 24.35 -20.68 -33.72
C ASP A 884 22.86 -20.78 -33.35
N PRO A 885 21.94 -20.53 -34.30
CA PRO A 885 20.50 -20.52 -34.03
C PRO A 885 19.91 -21.93 -33.94
N ASN A 886 20.68 -22.97 -34.25
CA ASN A 886 20.25 -24.36 -34.19
C ASN A 886 20.65 -25.08 -32.89
N GLN A 887 21.23 -24.35 -31.92
CA GLN A 887 21.56 -24.93 -30.62
C GLN A 887 20.31 -25.50 -29.93
N PRO A 888 20.43 -26.64 -29.21
CA PRO A 888 19.36 -27.12 -28.36
C PRO A 888 18.93 -26.05 -27.34
N VAL A 889 17.62 -25.97 -27.07
CA VAL A 889 17.11 -25.09 -26.03
C VAL A 889 17.40 -25.71 -24.66
N PRO A 890 17.96 -24.95 -23.69
CA PRO A 890 18.29 -23.52 -23.74
C PRO A 890 19.59 -23.23 -24.53
N MET A 891 19.53 -22.20 -25.39
CA MET A 891 20.66 -21.75 -26.20
C MET A 891 21.66 -20.93 -25.38
N THR A 892 22.93 -20.95 -25.76
CA THR A 892 23.95 -20.08 -25.15
C THR A 892 23.83 -18.66 -25.70
N MET A 893 23.37 -17.73 -24.86
CA MET A 893 23.29 -16.31 -25.20
C MET A 893 24.66 -15.65 -25.03
N ILE A 894 25.14 -15.00 -26.08
CA ILE A 894 26.44 -14.32 -26.09
C ILE A 894 26.32 -12.79 -26.02
N GLY A 895 25.10 -12.26 -26.03
CA GLY A 895 24.90 -10.82 -26.03
C GLY A 895 23.44 -10.43 -26.19
N HIS A 896 23.21 -9.13 -26.29
CA HIS A 896 21.89 -8.58 -26.57
C HIS A 896 22.00 -7.26 -27.34
N VAL A 897 20.94 -6.94 -28.09
CA VAL A 897 20.76 -5.66 -28.76
C VAL A 897 20.42 -4.59 -27.72
N THR A 898 21.13 -3.47 -27.72
CA THR A 898 20.89 -2.35 -26.78
C THR A 898 20.11 -1.22 -27.43
N SER A 899 20.44 -0.92 -28.69
CA SER A 899 19.83 0.18 -29.45
C SER A 899 19.57 -0.28 -30.89
N SER A 900 18.41 0.01 -31.48
CA SER A 900 18.10 -0.45 -32.84
C SER A 900 17.12 0.46 -33.58
N TYR A 901 17.49 0.88 -34.79
CA TYR A 901 16.75 1.90 -35.53
C TYR A 901 16.80 1.64 -37.04
N HIS A 902 15.83 2.19 -37.77
CA HIS A 902 15.98 2.43 -39.20
C HIS A 902 16.66 3.79 -39.42
N SER A 903 17.89 3.79 -39.95
CA SER A 903 18.60 5.03 -40.26
C SER A 903 18.22 5.49 -41.66
N ALA A 904 17.47 6.59 -41.71
CA ALA A 904 17.16 7.29 -42.96
C ALA A 904 18.40 7.85 -43.65
N THR A 905 19.46 8.17 -42.89
CA THR A 905 20.75 8.66 -43.40
C THR A 905 21.50 7.56 -44.14
N MET A 906 21.50 6.35 -43.59
CA MET A 906 22.19 5.19 -44.15
C MET A 906 21.32 4.40 -45.15
N GLY A 907 20.02 4.66 -45.19
CA GLY A 907 19.05 3.94 -46.01
C GLY A 907 18.78 2.50 -45.56
N ARG A 908 19.11 2.18 -44.30
CA ARG A 908 19.04 0.83 -43.75
C ARG A 908 18.90 0.82 -42.22
N SER A 909 18.53 -0.33 -41.67
CA SER A 909 18.59 -0.59 -40.24
C SER A 909 20.03 -0.67 -39.72
N ILE A 910 20.21 -0.15 -38.52
CA ILE A 910 21.44 -0.18 -37.72
C ILE A 910 21.08 -0.59 -36.30
N ALA A 911 21.98 -1.30 -35.63
CA ALA A 911 21.79 -1.63 -34.22
C ALA A 911 23.12 -1.63 -33.47
N MET A 912 23.10 -1.23 -32.20
CA MET A 912 24.20 -1.40 -31.25
C MET A 912 23.89 -2.57 -30.32
N ALA A 913 24.91 -3.30 -29.90
CA ALA A 913 24.75 -4.48 -29.08
C ALA A 913 25.96 -4.70 -28.15
N LEU A 914 25.70 -5.32 -27.01
CA LEU A 914 26.73 -5.82 -26.10
C LEU A 914 26.94 -7.30 -26.37
N VAL A 915 28.09 -7.65 -26.97
CA VAL A 915 28.43 -9.01 -27.42
C VAL A 915 29.71 -9.49 -26.75
N ALA A 916 29.69 -10.70 -26.19
CA ALA A 916 30.84 -11.35 -25.57
C ALA A 916 32.01 -11.48 -26.56
N GLY A 917 33.13 -10.83 -26.25
CA GLY A 917 34.28 -10.72 -27.15
C GLY A 917 33.97 -10.00 -28.46
N GLY A 918 32.98 -9.10 -28.48
CA GLY A 918 32.41 -8.52 -29.69
C GLY A 918 33.44 -7.91 -30.65
N ARG A 919 34.51 -7.28 -30.16
CA ARG A 919 35.53 -6.67 -31.02
C ARG A 919 36.35 -7.71 -31.80
N ASP A 920 36.54 -8.90 -31.24
CA ASP A 920 37.24 -10.01 -31.91
C ASP A 920 36.33 -10.73 -32.93
N ARG A 921 35.04 -10.38 -32.95
CA ARG A 921 34.02 -10.95 -33.84
C ARG A 921 33.72 -10.06 -35.05
N MET A 922 34.56 -9.06 -35.32
CA MET A 922 34.31 -8.10 -36.40
C MET A 922 34.16 -8.80 -37.75
N GLY A 923 33.02 -8.58 -38.42
CA GLY A 923 32.69 -9.21 -39.68
C GLY A 923 32.03 -10.59 -39.58
N GLU A 924 31.94 -11.19 -38.39
CA GLU A 924 31.19 -12.43 -38.14
C GLU A 924 29.68 -12.18 -38.26
N THR A 925 28.92 -13.18 -38.70
CA THR A 925 27.46 -13.17 -38.67
C THR A 925 26.97 -13.83 -37.39
N LEU A 926 26.14 -13.11 -36.63
CA LEU A 926 25.46 -13.60 -35.43
C LEU A 926 23.96 -13.68 -35.67
N HIS A 927 23.26 -14.37 -34.78
CA HIS A 927 21.85 -14.69 -34.95
C HIS A 927 21.01 -14.20 -33.77
N ILE A 928 19.83 -13.68 -34.09
CA ILE A 928 18.86 -13.10 -33.16
C ILE A 928 17.57 -13.94 -33.27
N PRO A 929 17.44 -15.03 -32.49
CA PRO A 929 16.25 -15.87 -32.48
C PRO A 929 15.09 -15.15 -31.80
N MET A 930 13.95 -15.09 -32.49
CA MET A 930 12.71 -14.47 -32.05
C MET A 930 11.55 -15.47 -32.17
N PRO A 931 10.39 -15.25 -31.54
CA PRO A 931 9.22 -16.07 -31.77
C PRO A 931 8.87 -16.15 -33.28
N GLY A 932 9.02 -17.34 -33.87
CA GLY A 932 8.66 -17.62 -35.26
C GLY A 932 9.65 -17.16 -36.33
N LYS A 933 10.80 -16.54 -35.99
CA LYS A 933 11.83 -16.14 -36.96
C LYS A 933 13.23 -16.03 -36.33
N THR A 934 14.27 -16.17 -37.13
CA THR A 934 15.64 -15.85 -36.74
C THR A 934 16.19 -14.83 -37.71
N ILE A 935 16.74 -13.73 -37.19
CA ILE A 935 17.37 -12.68 -38.00
C ILE A 935 18.89 -12.83 -37.89
N SER A 936 19.58 -12.77 -39.02
CA SER A 936 21.04 -12.75 -39.09
C SER A 936 21.55 -11.32 -39.19
N ALA A 937 22.61 -11.00 -38.45
CA ALA A 937 23.25 -9.70 -38.50
C ALA A 937 24.78 -9.81 -38.44
N LYS A 938 25.45 -9.02 -39.27
CA LYS A 938 26.90 -8.92 -39.32
C LYS A 938 27.41 -7.96 -38.25
N VAL A 939 28.41 -8.38 -37.49
CA VAL A 939 29.10 -7.54 -36.50
C VAL A 939 29.99 -6.51 -37.23
N VAL A 940 29.83 -5.24 -36.86
CA VAL A 940 30.58 -4.10 -37.40
C VAL A 940 31.02 -3.14 -36.29
N ALA A 941 31.83 -2.13 -36.63
CA ALA A 941 32.12 -1.06 -35.70
C ALA A 941 30.82 -0.28 -35.38
N PRO A 942 30.61 0.19 -34.14
CA PRO A 942 29.38 0.88 -33.76
C PRO A 942 29.24 2.30 -34.36
N MET A 943 30.19 2.74 -35.18
CA MET A 943 30.17 4.02 -35.90
C MET A 943 29.70 3.79 -37.33
N PHE A 944 28.41 4.02 -37.59
CA PHE A 944 27.79 3.76 -38.90
C PHE A 944 27.94 4.94 -39.86
N TYR A 945 27.98 6.17 -39.34
CA TYR A 945 27.96 7.40 -40.12
C TYR A 945 29.16 8.31 -39.82
N ASP A 946 29.85 8.78 -40.87
CA ASP A 946 30.99 9.71 -40.82
C ASP A 946 32.03 9.34 -39.72
N PRO A 947 32.64 8.15 -39.77
CA PRO A 947 33.55 7.69 -38.71
C PRO A 947 34.76 8.63 -38.52
N GLU A 948 35.18 9.34 -39.56
CA GLU A 948 36.28 10.32 -39.51
C GLU A 948 35.87 11.67 -38.88
N GLY A 949 34.58 11.90 -38.63
CA GLY A 949 34.07 13.13 -38.01
C GLY A 949 34.24 14.38 -38.88
N SER A 950 34.28 14.21 -40.20
CA SER A 950 34.52 15.29 -41.17
C SER A 950 33.47 16.42 -41.10
N ARG A 951 32.27 16.12 -40.59
CA ARG A 951 31.12 17.04 -40.54
C ARG A 951 31.04 17.89 -39.28
N LEU A 952 31.89 17.63 -38.27
CA LEU A 952 31.81 18.32 -36.97
C LEU A 952 32.03 19.84 -37.04
N ASN A 953 32.71 20.34 -38.09
CA ASN A 953 33.04 21.75 -38.25
C ASN A 953 32.08 22.54 -39.16
N GLY A 954 31.12 21.86 -39.78
CA GLY A 954 30.13 22.44 -40.71
C GLY A 954 30.53 22.33 -42.18
#